data_AF-A0A2I1XB31-F1
#
_entry.id   AF-A0A2I1XB31-F1
#
_cell.length_a   1.000
_cell.length_b   1.000
_cell.length_c   1.000
_cell.angle_alpha   90.00
_cell.angle_beta   90.00
_cell.angle_gamma   90.00
#
_symmetry.space_group_name_H-M   'P 1'
#
loop_
_entity.id
_entity.type
_entity.pdbx_description
1 polymer ?
#
loop_
_entity_poly.entity_id
_entity_poly.type
_entity_poly.pdbx_seq_one_letter_code
_entity_poly.pdbx_strand_id
1 'polypeptide(L)'
;MKKFNVKVLSMAVTAAVASGAAGAAEQNFAAAVGGKDDQGQAAFFTVFGEGTTYDKDTGKLTFKKDSDALLLKTLELEQTINGFASGSNFITTDANGNKTVREATNEDVEADEFKGLGLKEVVAAHDEALGDLTETVNENSEALVKTAEVVNTISADVNANKAAIETNKTAIATKADKADVDKLVEYTADMGKKVNDIGDTVTELGDSTKEAIATVEQDIVGLTKGLGLAAEAVEDNRKEIDANKAAIETNKTAIATKADKADVDKLVEYTADMGKKVNDIGDEVTALSDATSAAITRHDKDIVDLAQAGLKATEALEANRKDIDANKQGIVDLAKGLQLAAEAVEDNRKEIDANKAAIETKADKADFEELAKYTDNMGKKVNDIGDEVTSLSDATTTAVARIDEDIVTLKKAGLTAADALEANRQDIDANKAAIVENTASLKEQEKANEGFNNAIASLDEDISTLKKVGLAAADALEVNRQDIDANKAAIAENTAAIDKKADKTDIETAKKAAVEAEKSAKSVQGSVEVAQKSAETAESHAKAAKTSADAANNVASAAQTAAAQAQDAVKANAAQVATNKADIATLQTASSQHAAGIAKNSARIDSLDKNVANLRKETRQGLAAQAALSGLFQPYSVGKFNVTAALGGFKSDTAVAVGAGYRFNENFAAKAGLAVGTSSGGSASYNVGLNYEW
;
A
#
# COMPACT_ATOMS: atom_id res chain seq x y z
N MET A 1 13.82 -49.60 18.26
CA MET A 1 14.09 -50.44 19.45
C MET A 1 12.86 -51.29 19.74
N LYS A 2 13.05 -52.57 20.12
CA LYS A 2 12.01 -53.60 20.26
C LYS A 2 10.97 -53.17 21.31
N LYS A 3 9.68 -53.16 20.94
CA LYS A 3 8.54 -52.93 21.86
C LYS A 3 8.54 -53.98 22.98
N PHE A 4 8.71 -53.54 24.23
CA PHE A 4 8.51 -54.37 25.41
C PHE A 4 7.00 -54.59 25.60
N ASN A 5 6.58 -55.85 25.57
CA ASN A 5 5.18 -56.25 25.58
C ASN A 5 4.72 -56.42 27.04
N VAL A 6 4.15 -55.36 27.63
CA VAL A 6 3.68 -55.27 29.03
C VAL A 6 2.54 -56.27 29.35
N LYS A 7 2.02 -56.98 28.34
CA LYS A 7 1.00 -58.03 28.50
C LYS A 7 1.50 -59.34 29.14
N VAL A 8 2.82 -59.53 29.25
CA VAL A 8 3.40 -60.77 29.81
C VAL A 8 3.51 -60.73 31.34
N LEU A 9 3.55 -59.54 31.95
CA LEU A 9 3.69 -59.42 33.41
C LEU A 9 2.33 -59.41 34.15
N SER A 10 1.26 -58.92 33.51
CA SER A 10 -0.09 -58.93 34.10
C SER A 10 -0.77 -60.31 34.06
N MET A 11 -0.30 -61.24 33.22
CA MET A 11 -0.76 -62.63 33.21
C MET A 11 -0.16 -63.51 34.31
N ALA A 12 0.89 -63.06 35.02
CA ALA A 12 1.53 -63.84 36.10
C ALA A 12 0.91 -63.61 37.49
N VAL A 13 0.08 -62.56 37.66
CA VAL A 13 -0.54 -62.21 38.96
C VAL A 13 -2.01 -62.64 39.06
N THR A 14 -2.62 -63.12 37.96
CA THR A 14 -4.05 -63.49 37.92
C THR A 14 -4.32 -64.99 38.08
N ALA A 15 -3.31 -65.82 38.36
CA ALA A 15 -3.49 -67.26 38.53
C ALA A 15 -2.98 -67.73 39.90
N ALA A 16 -3.81 -67.63 40.95
CA ALA A 16 -3.85 -68.59 42.07
C ALA A 16 -4.83 -68.21 43.20
N VAL A 17 -6.09 -67.84 42.93
CA VAL A 17 -7.13 -67.96 43.99
C VAL A 17 -8.46 -68.36 43.37
N ALA A 18 -8.68 -69.66 43.17
CA ALA A 18 -9.98 -70.31 43.41
C ALA A 18 -9.93 -71.82 43.13
N SER A 19 -10.59 -72.55 44.04
CA SER A 19 -11.19 -73.89 43.91
C SER A 19 -10.33 -75.13 44.19
N GLY A 20 -10.93 -76.06 44.94
CA GLY A 20 -10.59 -77.47 44.91
C GLY A 20 -10.36 -78.13 46.27
N ALA A 21 -11.42 -78.65 46.89
CA ALA A 21 -11.35 -79.52 48.07
C ALA A 21 -10.79 -80.92 47.74
N ALA A 22 -10.08 -81.54 48.68
CA ALA A 22 -10.16 -82.95 49.09
C ALA A 22 -8.94 -83.33 49.95
N GLY A 23 -9.17 -84.07 51.04
CA GLY A 23 -8.20 -84.27 52.11
C GLY A 23 -7.05 -85.22 51.81
N ALA A 24 -5.91 -84.95 52.45
CA ALA A 24 -4.87 -85.91 52.84
C ALA A 24 -3.96 -85.24 53.89
N ALA A 25 -3.36 -86.04 54.76
CA ALA A 25 -2.78 -85.64 56.05
C ALA A 25 -1.73 -84.51 55.98
N GLU A 26 -1.99 -83.40 56.70
CA GLU A 26 -1.02 -82.34 56.95
C GLU A 26 0.15 -82.85 57.81
N GLN A 27 1.39 -82.61 57.37
CA GLN A 27 2.58 -82.76 58.21
C GLN A 27 3.29 -81.41 58.36
N ASN A 28 3.76 -81.14 59.58
CA ASN A 28 4.59 -79.99 59.89
C ASN A 28 5.97 -80.14 59.22
N PHE A 29 6.32 -79.26 58.29
CA PHE A 29 7.53 -79.39 57.45
C PHE A 29 8.84 -79.30 58.26
N ALA A 30 8.79 -78.74 59.47
CA ALA A 30 9.88 -78.79 60.44
C ALA A 30 10.30 -80.23 60.81
N ALA A 31 9.39 -81.20 60.71
CA ALA A 31 9.66 -82.61 61.00
C ALA A 31 10.21 -83.39 59.78
N ALA A 32 10.03 -82.87 58.55
CA ALA A 32 10.50 -83.53 57.32
C ALA A 32 11.97 -83.22 57.00
N VAL A 33 12.50 -82.10 57.50
CA VAL A 33 13.93 -81.73 57.39
C VAL A 33 14.62 -82.25 58.65
N GLY A 34 15.09 -83.50 58.60
CA GLY A 34 15.47 -84.29 59.77
C GLY A 34 16.40 -83.61 60.80
N GLY A 35 15.99 -83.72 62.06
CA GLY A 35 16.88 -83.99 63.21
C GLY A 35 17.94 -82.96 63.55
N LYS A 36 17.53 -81.85 64.16
CA LYS A 36 18.16 -81.21 65.33
C LYS A 36 17.29 -80.03 65.76
N ASP A 37 16.75 -80.14 66.96
CA ASP A 37 15.96 -79.10 67.58
C ASP A 37 16.81 -77.81 67.70
N ASP A 38 16.20 -76.68 67.35
CA ASP A 38 16.54 -75.30 67.72
C ASP A 38 17.18 -74.32 66.69
N GLN A 39 17.78 -74.71 65.55
CA GLN A 39 18.33 -73.72 64.60
C GLN A 39 17.68 -73.68 63.20
N GLY A 40 17.35 -74.82 62.60
CA GLY A 40 16.71 -74.86 61.28
C GLY A 40 15.23 -74.45 61.31
N GLN A 41 14.53 -74.78 62.39
CA GLN A 41 13.13 -74.38 62.61
C GLN A 41 13.00 -72.89 62.87
N ALA A 42 13.90 -72.33 63.68
CA ALA A 42 13.95 -70.90 63.96
C ALA A 42 14.14 -70.10 62.67
N ALA A 43 15.18 -70.41 61.86
CA ALA A 43 15.43 -69.71 60.60
C ALA A 43 14.27 -69.82 59.59
N PHE A 44 13.58 -70.97 59.53
CA PHE A 44 12.41 -71.13 58.67
C PHE A 44 11.20 -70.32 59.16
N PHE A 45 10.92 -70.35 60.47
CA PHE A 45 9.85 -69.56 61.07
C PHE A 45 10.15 -68.05 61.08
N THR A 46 11.41 -67.63 61.08
CA THR A 46 11.79 -66.22 60.86
C THR A 46 11.42 -65.74 59.46
N VAL A 47 11.60 -66.60 58.44
CA VAL A 47 11.37 -66.24 57.03
C VAL A 47 9.91 -66.39 56.61
N PHE A 48 9.19 -67.37 57.16
CA PHE A 48 7.83 -67.72 56.72
C PHE A 48 6.77 -67.68 57.83
N GLY A 49 7.16 -67.39 59.06
CA GLY A 49 6.27 -67.33 60.23
C GLY A 49 5.94 -68.69 60.85
N GLU A 50 5.71 -68.66 62.16
CA GLU A 50 5.37 -69.84 62.96
C GLU A 50 3.99 -70.42 62.56
N GLY A 51 3.95 -71.70 62.20
CA GLY A 51 2.72 -72.39 61.74
C GLY A 51 2.53 -72.51 60.23
N THR A 52 3.53 -72.15 59.41
CA THR A 52 3.52 -72.39 57.95
C THR A 52 3.73 -73.86 57.63
N THR A 53 2.83 -74.44 56.83
CA THR A 53 2.87 -75.85 56.39
C THR A 53 3.23 -75.94 54.90
N TYR A 54 3.93 -77.00 54.51
CA TYR A 54 4.27 -77.27 53.11
C TYR A 54 3.69 -78.62 52.72
N ASP A 55 2.86 -78.62 51.69
CA ASP A 55 2.36 -79.82 51.06
C ASP A 55 3.37 -80.29 50.00
N LYS A 56 3.99 -81.44 50.25
CA LYS A 56 5.03 -82.03 49.40
C LYS A 56 4.50 -82.58 48.07
N ASP A 57 3.22 -82.96 48.01
CA ASP A 57 2.64 -83.62 46.85
C ASP A 57 2.11 -82.57 45.85
N THR A 58 1.76 -81.38 46.34
CA THR A 58 1.33 -80.23 45.51
C THR A 58 2.38 -79.12 45.39
N GLY A 59 3.45 -79.17 46.19
CA GLY A 59 4.48 -78.13 46.26
C GLY A 59 3.99 -76.80 46.86
N LYS A 60 2.86 -76.82 47.58
CA LYS A 60 2.15 -75.62 48.03
C LYS A 60 2.50 -75.28 49.48
N LEU A 61 2.86 -74.02 49.71
CA LEU A 61 3.04 -73.44 51.05
C LEU A 61 1.70 -72.85 51.55
N THR A 62 1.29 -73.21 52.76
CA THR A 62 0.10 -72.68 53.43
C THR A 62 0.53 -71.89 54.66
N PHE A 63 0.32 -70.58 54.64
CA PHE A 63 0.70 -69.68 55.72
C PHE A 63 -0.40 -69.60 56.78
N LYS A 64 -0.02 -69.45 58.04
CA LYS A 64 -0.96 -69.10 59.12
C LYS A 64 -1.55 -67.72 58.82
N LYS A 65 -2.89 -67.60 58.92
CA LYS A 65 -3.67 -66.41 58.55
C LYS A 65 -3.20 -65.11 59.24
N ASP A 66 -2.53 -65.23 60.39
CA ASP A 66 -2.05 -64.14 61.23
C ASP A 66 -0.51 -64.22 61.45
N SER A 67 0.24 -64.58 60.41
CA SER A 67 1.71 -64.63 60.47
C SER A 67 2.32 -63.23 60.33
N ASP A 68 2.96 -62.74 61.40
CA ASP A 68 3.65 -61.44 61.44
C ASP A 68 4.74 -61.31 60.35
N ALA A 69 5.37 -62.43 59.96
CA ALA A 69 6.40 -62.46 58.91
C ALA A 69 5.83 -62.19 57.51
N LEU A 70 4.60 -62.67 57.22
CA LEU A 70 3.92 -62.41 55.95
C LEU A 70 3.45 -60.97 55.85
N LEU A 71 2.97 -60.40 56.96
CA LEU A 71 2.58 -58.99 57.04
C LEU A 71 3.78 -58.09 56.74
N LEU A 72 4.94 -58.37 57.33
CA LEU A 72 6.13 -57.53 57.17
C LEU A 72 6.72 -57.56 55.75
N LYS A 73 6.64 -58.71 55.07
CA LYS A 73 7.03 -58.84 53.66
C LYS A 73 6.02 -58.18 52.71
N THR A 74 4.74 -58.19 53.06
CA THR A 74 3.70 -57.47 52.31
C THR A 74 3.90 -55.96 52.42
N LEU A 75 4.23 -55.47 53.62
CA LEU A 75 4.54 -54.05 53.85
C LEU A 75 5.82 -53.61 53.12
N GLU A 76 6.85 -54.44 53.04
CA GLU A 76 8.06 -54.15 52.25
C GLU A 76 7.79 -54.09 50.74
N LEU A 77 6.94 -54.98 50.21
CA LEU A 77 6.49 -54.92 48.84
C LEU A 77 5.65 -53.66 48.57
N GLU A 78 4.77 -53.31 49.50
CA GLU A 78 3.97 -52.09 49.44
C GLU A 78 4.86 -50.84 49.42
N GLN A 79 5.90 -50.81 50.25
CA GLN A 79 6.91 -49.76 50.28
C GLN A 79 7.66 -49.63 48.95
N THR A 80 8.02 -50.75 48.33
CA THR A 80 8.74 -50.78 47.04
C THR A 80 7.83 -50.31 45.89
N ILE A 81 6.55 -50.67 45.92
CA ILE A 81 5.58 -50.34 44.87
C ILE A 81 5.10 -48.90 44.99
N ASN A 82 4.74 -48.46 46.20
CA ASN A 82 4.09 -47.17 46.45
C ASN A 82 5.05 -46.09 46.98
N GLY A 83 6.29 -46.45 47.32
CA GLY A 83 7.27 -45.53 47.87
C GLY A 83 7.11 -45.32 49.38
N PHE A 84 7.99 -44.51 49.93
CA PHE A 84 8.02 -44.12 51.33
C PHE A 84 8.68 -42.76 51.49
N ALA A 85 8.35 -42.07 52.58
CA ALA A 85 8.91 -40.76 52.90
C ALA A 85 9.61 -40.80 54.27
N SER A 86 10.48 -39.82 54.52
CA SER A 86 11.08 -39.63 55.84
C SER A 86 9.99 -39.50 56.92
N GLY A 87 10.15 -40.21 58.04
CA GLY A 87 9.16 -40.32 59.12
C GLY A 87 8.02 -41.32 58.88
N SER A 88 7.96 -41.99 57.72
CA SER A 88 6.99 -43.07 57.49
C SER A 88 7.48 -44.41 58.02
N ASN A 89 6.56 -45.35 58.25
CA ASN A 89 6.90 -46.71 58.63
C ASN A 89 7.73 -47.37 57.51
N PHE A 90 8.94 -47.79 57.87
CA PHE A 90 9.96 -48.30 56.98
C PHE A 90 10.41 -49.68 57.43
N ILE A 91 10.42 -50.62 56.48
CA ILE A 91 10.87 -51.98 56.73
C ILE A 91 12.37 -52.03 56.51
N THR A 92 13.12 -52.24 57.59
CA THR A 92 14.56 -52.43 57.54
C THR A 92 14.90 -53.89 57.80
N THR A 93 15.91 -54.40 57.07
CA THR A 93 16.43 -55.76 57.25
C THR A 93 17.77 -55.67 57.96
N ASP A 94 17.90 -56.33 59.11
CA ASP A 94 19.17 -56.38 59.86
C ASP A 94 20.20 -57.32 59.20
N ALA A 95 21.43 -57.32 59.72
CA ALA A 95 22.53 -58.15 59.20
C ALA A 95 22.27 -59.67 59.30
N ASN A 96 21.27 -60.10 60.08
CA ASN A 96 20.88 -61.49 60.25
C ASN A 96 19.67 -61.87 59.37
N GLY A 97 19.17 -60.93 58.55
CA GLY A 97 18.03 -61.14 57.68
C GLY A 97 16.67 -60.96 58.37
N ASN A 98 16.64 -60.50 59.62
CA ASN A 98 15.37 -60.21 60.31
C ASN A 98 14.85 -58.85 59.85
N LYS A 99 13.55 -58.80 59.56
CA LYS A 99 12.87 -57.56 59.21
C LYS A 99 12.29 -56.91 60.47
N THR A 100 12.40 -55.59 60.56
CA THR A 100 11.82 -54.80 61.65
C THR A 100 11.21 -53.52 61.08
N VAL A 101 10.22 -52.96 61.78
CA VAL A 101 9.58 -51.69 61.42
C VAL A 101 10.22 -50.58 62.25
N ARG A 102 10.70 -49.53 61.60
CA ARG A 102 11.11 -48.26 62.23
C ARG A 102 10.67 -47.08 61.36
N GLU A 103 10.89 -45.85 61.79
CA GLU A 103 10.68 -44.69 60.93
C GLU A 103 11.84 -44.56 59.90
N ALA A 104 11.51 -44.23 58.65
CA ALA A 104 12.49 -43.90 57.61
C ALA A 104 13.22 -42.60 57.95
N THR A 105 14.53 -42.56 57.76
CA THR A 105 15.33 -41.32 57.82
C THR A 105 15.51 -40.72 56.43
N ASN A 106 16.06 -39.51 56.37
CA ASN A 106 16.41 -38.89 55.09
C ASN A 106 17.52 -39.67 54.37
N GLU A 107 18.43 -40.29 55.12
CA GLU A 107 19.46 -41.18 54.55
C GLU A 107 18.83 -42.42 53.92
N ASP A 108 17.78 -43.00 54.51
CA ASP A 108 17.07 -44.14 53.90
C ASP A 108 16.39 -43.75 52.59
N VAL A 109 15.81 -42.55 52.52
CA VAL A 109 15.21 -42.02 51.29
C VAL A 109 16.29 -41.80 50.23
N GLU A 110 17.40 -41.14 50.53
CA GLU A 110 18.46 -40.92 49.53
C GLU A 110 19.22 -42.19 49.13
N ALA A 111 19.28 -43.19 50.01
CA ALA A 111 19.90 -44.48 49.72
C ALA A 111 18.98 -45.43 48.90
N ASP A 112 17.69 -45.13 48.81
CA ASP A 112 16.75 -45.87 47.97
C ASP A 112 16.99 -45.62 46.47
N GLU A 113 16.86 -46.66 45.65
CA GLU A 113 17.14 -46.62 44.21
C GLU A 113 16.28 -45.57 43.47
N PHE A 114 15.07 -45.32 43.97
CA PHE A 114 14.13 -44.35 43.42
C PHE A 114 13.88 -43.18 44.36
N LYS A 115 14.78 -42.94 45.32
CA LYS A 115 14.67 -41.85 46.28
C LYS A 115 13.34 -41.85 47.05
N GLY A 116 12.82 -43.03 47.39
CA GLY A 116 11.56 -43.19 48.11
C GLY A 116 10.29 -43.00 47.28
N LEU A 117 10.39 -42.75 45.96
CA LEU A 117 9.20 -42.57 45.10
C LEU A 117 8.42 -43.87 44.86
N GLY A 118 9.12 -45.01 44.88
CA GLY A 118 8.54 -46.31 44.55
C GLY A 118 8.25 -46.50 43.05
N LEU A 119 8.03 -47.76 42.67
CA LEU A 119 7.91 -48.14 41.25
C LEU A 119 6.73 -47.46 40.54
N LYS A 120 5.60 -47.25 41.24
CA LYS A 120 4.40 -46.68 40.63
C LYS A 120 4.61 -45.23 40.20
N GLU A 121 5.22 -44.42 41.06
CA GLU A 121 5.46 -43.00 40.79
C GLU A 121 6.56 -42.80 39.75
N VAL A 122 7.61 -43.63 39.78
CA VAL A 122 8.66 -43.63 38.76
C VAL A 122 8.12 -43.99 37.37
N VAL A 123 7.22 -44.98 37.29
CA VAL A 123 6.57 -45.33 36.01
C VAL A 123 5.68 -44.20 35.51
N ALA A 124 4.93 -43.53 36.40
CA ALA A 124 4.14 -42.37 36.03
C ALA A 124 5.01 -41.21 35.49
N ALA A 125 6.12 -40.91 36.17
CA ALA A 125 7.08 -39.90 35.72
C ALA A 125 7.74 -40.27 34.38
N HIS A 126 8.02 -41.56 34.14
CA HIS A 126 8.52 -42.02 32.84
C HIS A 126 7.46 -41.90 31.73
N ASP A 127 6.20 -42.21 32.00
CA ASP A 127 5.12 -42.05 31.02
C ASP A 127 4.92 -40.58 30.63
N GLU A 128 5.02 -39.66 31.59
CA GLU A 128 5.00 -38.21 31.35
C GLU A 128 6.20 -37.78 30.49
N ALA A 129 7.42 -38.16 30.88
CA ALA A 129 8.64 -37.83 30.13
C ALA A 129 8.64 -38.40 28.70
N LEU A 130 8.06 -39.60 28.50
CA LEU A 130 7.89 -40.19 27.17
C LEU A 130 6.84 -39.45 26.34
N GLY A 131 5.78 -38.93 26.97
CA GLY A 131 4.81 -38.03 26.36
C GLY A 131 5.48 -36.77 25.83
N ASP A 132 6.19 -36.05 26.71
CA ASP A 132 6.90 -34.81 26.38
C ASP A 132 7.94 -35.01 25.26
N LEU A 133 8.69 -36.12 25.33
CA LEU A 133 9.67 -36.46 24.30
C LEU A 133 8.99 -36.75 22.95
N THR A 134 7.83 -37.39 22.96
CA THR A 134 7.06 -37.67 21.73
C THR A 134 6.57 -36.38 21.09
N GLU A 135 6.08 -35.45 21.89
CA GLU A 135 5.67 -34.12 21.41
C GLU A 135 6.85 -33.37 20.79
N THR A 136 7.99 -33.31 21.50
CA THR A 136 9.23 -32.69 21.01
C THR A 136 9.71 -33.31 19.68
N VAL A 137 9.63 -34.63 19.55
CA VAL A 137 10.03 -35.33 18.31
C VAL A 137 9.08 -35.02 17.15
N ASN A 138 7.77 -34.88 17.43
CA ASN A 138 6.80 -34.50 16.41
C ASN A 138 7.04 -33.05 15.94
N GLU A 139 7.24 -32.11 16.86
CA GLU A 139 7.58 -30.72 16.54
C GLU A 139 8.86 -30.64 15.68
N ASN A 140 9.90 -31.38 16.05
CA ASN A 140 11.14 -31.46 15.28
C ASN A 140 10.93 -32.07 13.89
N SER A 141 10.04 -33.05 13.77
CA SER A 141 9.70 -33.67 12.47
C SER A 141 8.99 -32.66 11.56
N GLU A 142 8.04 -31.88 12.09
CA GLU A 142 7.39 -30.81 11.34
C GLU A 142 8.38 -29.69 10.95
N ALA A 143 9.29 -29.32 11.84
CA ALA A 143 10.34 -28.33 11.56
C ALA A 143 11.29 -28.81 10.45
N LEU A 144 11.63 -30.09 10.42
CA LEU A 144 12.42 -30.70 9.35
C LEU A 144 11.69 -30.67 8.00
N VAL A 145 10.39 -30.95 7.98
CA VAL A 145 9.57 -30.85 6.76
C VAL A 145 9.56 -29.42 6.23
N LYS A 146 9.29 -28.42 7.10
CA LYS A 146 9.34 -26.99 6.71
C LYS A 146 10.72 -26.58 6.21
N THR A 147 11.79 -27.09 6.83
CA THR A 147 13.17 -26.83 6.39
C THR A 147 13.41 -27.41 4.99
N ALA A 148 12.93 -28.62 4.70
CA ALA A 148 13.05 -29.23 3.38
C ALA A 148 12.28 -28.44 2.29
N GLU A 149 11.10 -27.91 2.61
CA GLU A 149 10.34 -27.03 1.70
C GLU A 149 11.09 -25.73 1.38
N VAL A 150 11.69 -25.10 2.39
CA VAL A 150 12.54 -23.92 2.21
C VAL A 150 13.76 -24.24 1.35
N VAL A 151 14.44 -25.36 1.61
CA VAL A 151 15.60 -25.79 0.81
C VAL A 151 15.22 -26.04 -0.65
N ASN A 152 14.05 -26.65 -0.91
CA ASN A 152 13.57 -26.86 -2.27
C ASN A 152 13.31 -25.53 -3.00
N THR A 153 12.70 -24.56 -2.31
CA THR A 153 12.51 -23.20 -2.85
C THR A 153 13.84 -22.54 -3.18
N ILE A 154 14.80 -22.55 -2.23
CA ILE A 154 16.16 -22.02 -2.45
C ILE A 154 16.84 -22.70 -3.64
N SER A 155 16.69 -24.03 -3.79
CA SER A 155 17.27 -24.74 -4.91
C SER A 155 16.67 -24.32 -6.26
N ALA A 156 15.37 -24.01 -6.31
CA ALA A 156 14.74 -23.48 -7.51
C ALA A 156 15.28 -22.08 -7.85
N ASP A 157 15.39 -21.20 -6.84
CA ASP A 157 15.94 -19.84 -7.00
C ASP A 157 17.39 -19.85 -7.48
N VAL A 158 18.24 -20.74 -6.92
CA VAL A 158 19.63 -20.91 -7.35
C VAL A 158 19.71 -21.35 -8.81
N ASN A 159 18.83 -22.26 -9.25
CA ASN A 159 18.78 -22.70 -10.64
C ASN A 159 18.32 -21.58 -11.59
N ALA A 160 17.33 -20.78 -11.18
CA ALA A 160 16.89 -19.62 -11.94
C ALA A 160 18.01 -18.57 -12.07
N ASN A 161 18.71 -18.28 -10.97
CA ASN A 161 19.85 -17.37 -10.96
C ASN A 161 20.99 -17.87 -11.87
N LYS A 162 21.27 -19.18 -11.86
CA LYS A 162 22.25 -19.78 -12.77
C LYS A 162 21.89 -19.58 -14.24
N ALA A 163 20.62 -19.79 -14.60
CA ALA A 163 20.14 -19.55 -15.97
C ALA A 163 20.23 -18.07 -16.37
N ALA A 164 19.91 -17.15 -15.45
CA ALA A 164 20.07 -15.71 -15.68
C ALA A 164 21.53 -15.31 -15.87
N ILE A 165 22.45 -15.87 -15.09
CA ILE A 165 23.89 -15.65 -15.24
C ILE A 165 24.39 -16.12 -16.61
N GLU A 166 24.00 -17.31 -17.07
CA GLU A 166 24.41 -17.80 -18.40
C GLU A 166 23.81 -16.95 -19.54
N THR A 167 22.57 -16.47 -19.36
CA THR A 167 21.95 -15.52 -20.31
C THR A 167 22.72 -14.21 -20.35
N ASN A 168 23.04 -13.63 -19.20
CA ASN A 168 23.82 -12.39 -19.10
C ASN A 168 25.23 -12.56 -19.66
N LYS A 169 25.90 -13.69 -19.40
CA LYS A 169 27.21 -14.02 -19.96
C LYS A 169 27.17 -14.08 -21.49
N THR A 170 26.14 -14.70 -22.05
CA THR A 170 25.92 -14.76 -23.49
C THR A 170 25.66 -13.36 -24.05
N ALA A 171 24.80 -12.57 -23.39
CA ALA A 171 24.49 -11.20 -23.80
C ALA A 171 25.72 -10.28 -23.76
N ILE A 172 26.56 -10.37 -22.74
CA ILE A 172 27.82 -9.63 -22.63
C ILE A 172 28.80 -10.05 -23.73
N ALA A 173 28.89 -11.35 -24.03
CA ALA A 173 29.73 -11.83 -25.13
C ALA A 173 29.24 -11.35 -26.51
N THR A 174 27.94 -11.11 -26.69
CA THR A 174 27.37 -10.59 -27.95
C THR A 174 27.21 -9.08 -28.03
N LYS A 175 27.17 -8.33 -26.91
CA LYS A 175 27.04 -6.86 -26.90
C LYS A 175 28.36 -6.12 -26.73
N ALA A 176 29.44 -6.81 -26.33
CA ALA A 176 30.77 -6.28 -26.54
C ALA A 176 31.15 -6.60 -28.00
N ASP A 177 30.81 -5.69 -28.92
CA ASP A 177 31.36 -5.74 -30.27
C ASP A 177 32.88 -5.63 -30.15
N LYS A 178 33.55 -6.79 -30.09
CA LYS A 178 35.00 -6.87 -30.20
C LYS A 178 35.49 -6.11 -31.44
N ALA A 179 34.65 -6.05 -32.48
CA ALA A 179 34.84 -5.24 -33.67
C ALA A 179 34.87 -3.72 -33.40
N ASP A 180 34.04 -3.19 -32.49
CA ASP A 180 34.01 -1.75 -32.19
C ASP A 180 35.17 -1.34 -31.27
N VAL A 181 35.56 -2.21 -30.34
CA VAL A 181 36.77 -1.98 -29.52
C VAL A 181 38.03 -2.06 -30.40
N ASP A 182 38.11 -3.04 -31.31
CA ASP A 182 39.25 -3.17 -32.22
C ASP A 182 39.30 -1.99 -33.22
N LYS A 183 38.16 -1.49 -33.72
CA LYS A 183 38.08 -0.25 -34.52
C LYS A 183 38.47 1.00 -33.74
N LEU A 184 38.09 1.11 -32.46
CA LEU A 184 38.50 2.24 -31.62
C LEU A 184 40.01 2.24 -31.36
N VAL A 185 40.62 1.06 -31.20
CA VAL A 185 42.07 0.91 -31.08
C VAL A 185 42.78 1.34 -32.37
N GLU A 186 42.25 0.93 -33.54
CA GLU A 186 42.79 1.32 -34.85
C GLU A 186 42.65 2.84 -35.11
N TYR A 187 41.47 3.41 -34.80
CA TYR A 187 41.23 4.86 -34.86
C TYR A 187 42.18 5.64 -33.95
N THR A 188 42.47 5.13 -32.75
CA THR A 188 43.39 5.77 -31.80
C THR A 188 44.83 5.76 -32.33
N ALA A 189 45.26 4.67 -32.99
CA ALA A 189 46.58 4.59 -33.60
C ALA A 189 46.74 5.54 -34.79
N ASP A 190 45.71 5.67 -35.63
CA ASP A 190 45.68 6.58 -36.78
C ASP A 190 45.68 8.05 -36.35
N MET A 191 44.93 8.39 -35.29
CA MET A 191 45.00 9.73 -34.70
C MET A 191 46.39 10.03 -34.14
N GLY A 192 47.06 9.04 -33.52
CA GLY A 192 48.43 9.20 -33.03
C GLY A 192 49.43 9.55 -34.13
N LYS A 193 49.33 8.92 -35.31
CA LYS A 193 50.16 9.27 -36.48
C LYS A 193 49.86 10.68 -36.98
N LYS A 194 48.58 11.02 -37.17
CA LYS A 194 48.19 12.37 -37.64
C LYS A 194 48.65 13.48 -36.70
N VAL A 195 48.60 13.26 -35.38
CA VAL A 195 49.09 14.23 -34.39
C VAL A 195 50.60 14.44 -34.52
N ASN A 196 51.36 13.38 -34.77
CA ASN A 196 52.80 13.50 -35.01
C ASN A 196 53.11 14.21 -36.33
N ASP A 197 52.41 13.88 -37.41
CA ASP A 197 52.59 14.53 -38.72
C ASP A 197 52.25 16.04 -38.64
N ILE A 198 51.22 16.40 -37.87
CA ILE A 198 50.89 17.81 -37.56
C ILE A 198 52.03 18.46 -36.75
N GLY A 199 52.59 17.76 -35.76
CA GLY A 199 53.72 18.26 -34.98
C GLY A 199 54.96 18.56 -35.81
N ASP A 200 55.30 17.68 -36.76
CA ASP A 200 56.42 17.87 -37.68
C ASP A 200 56.16 19.05 -38.63
N THR A 201 54.94 19.14 -39.18
CA THR A 201 54.53 20.25 -40.06
C THR A 201 54.57 21.60 -39.33
N VAL A 202 54.13 21.64 -38.06
CA VAL A 202 54.19 22.85 -37.22
C VAL A 202 55.64 23.26 -36.95
N THR A 203 56.55 22.30 -36.81
CA THR A 203 57.98 22.58 -36.62
C THR A 203 58.60 23.18 -37.88
N GLU A 204 58.33 22.60 -39.05
CA GLU A 204 58.79 23.15 -40.34
C GLU A 204 58.23 24.55 -40.63
N LEU A 205 56.94 24.78 -40.33
CA LEU A 205 56.32 26.12 -40.42
C LEU A 205 56.99 27.11 -39.48
N GLY A 206 57.34 26.68 -38.26
CA GLY A 206 58.05 27.49 -37.28
C GLY A 206 59.44 27.94 -37.78
N ASP A 207 60.18 27.04 -38.41
CA ASP A 207 61.51 27.34 -38.95
C ASP A 207 61.45 28.21 -40.22
N SER A 208 60.50 27.94 -41.12
CA SER A 208 60.27 28.80 -42.30
C SER A 208 59.83 30.22 -41.90
N THR A 209 59.00 30.34 -40.86
CA THR A 209 58.58 31.65 -40.33
C THR A 209 59.76 32.44 -39.75
N LYS A 210 60.71 31.77 -39.06
CA LYS A 210 61.93 32.42 -38.57
C LYS A 210 62.81 32.95 -39.70
N GLU A 211 63.00 32.19 -40.77
CA GLU A 211 63.78 32.66 -41.94
C GLU A 211 63.11 33.84 -42.64
N ALA A 212 61.78 33.81 -42.78
CA ALA A 212 61.03 34.91 -43.36
C ALA A 212 61.15 36.20 -42.51
N ILE A 213 61.04 36.09 -41.18
CA ILE A 213 61.22 37.22 -40.25
C ILE A 213 62.63 37.80 -40.38
N ALA A 214 63.67 36.97 -40.42
CA ALA A 214 65.06 37.43 -40.56
C ALA A 214 65.30 38.19 -41.89
N THR A 215 64.62 37.78 -42.96
CA THR A 215 64.68 38.46 -44.26
C THR A 215 63.99 39.83 -44.20
N VAL A 216 62.80 39.90 -43.59
CA VAL A 216 62.07 41.16 -43.40
C VAL A 216 62.86 42.14 -42.51
N GLU A 217 63.55 41.66 -41.48
CA GLU A 217 64.42 42.50 -40.67
C GLU A 217 65.57 43.12 -41.49
N GLN A 218 66.17 42.37 -42.42
CA GLN A 218 67.18 42.94 -43.33
C GLN A 218 66.61 44.00 -44.27
N ASP A 219 65.42 43.78 -44.82
CA ASP A 219 64.75 44.74 -45.70
C ASP A 219 64.42 46.05 -44.96
N ILE A 220 63.98 45.97 -43.70
CA ILE A 220 63.73 47.14 -42.84
C ILE A 220 65.02 47.94 -42.61
N VAL A 221 66.16 47.28 -42.38
CA VAL A 221 67.47 47.94 -42.25
C VAL A 221 67.87 48.63 -43.56
N GLY A 222 67.63 47.99 -44.71
CA GLY A 222 67.86 48.58 -46.03
C GLY A 222 67.02 49.83 -46.28
N LEU A 223 65.71 49.76 -46.01
CA LEU A 223 64.78 50.88 -46.14
C LEU A 223 65.14 52.05 -45.22
N THR A 224 65.55 51.78 -43.99
CA THR A 224 65.99 52.80 -43.02
C THR A 224 67.19 53.59 -43.55
N LYS A 225 68.14 52.91 -44.20
CA LYS A 225 69.31 53.56 -44.82
C LYS A 225 68.92 54.42 -46.03
N GLY A 226 67.97 53.95 -46.86
CA GLY A 226 67.43 54.71 -47.99
C GLY A 226 66.70 55.99 -47.57
N LEU A 227 65.95 55.92 -46.46
CA LEU A 227 65.24 57.08 -45.89
C LEU A 227 66.20 58.18 -45.40
N GLY A 228 67.36 57.80 -44.87
CA GLY A 228 68.42 58.76 -44.50
C GLY A 228 68.95 59.56 -45.69
N LEU A 229 69.21 58.89 -46.82
CA LEU A 229 69.68 59.53 -48.06
C LEU A 229 68.62 60.45 -48.68
N ALA A 230 67.33 60.05 -48.61
CA ALA A 230 66.24 60.89 -49.09
C ALA A 230 66.05 62.16 -48.24
N ALA A 231 66.28 62.08 -46.92
CA ALA A 231 66.22 63.24 -46.04
C ALA A 231 67.32 64.27 -46.35
N GLU A 232 68.54 63.82 -46.67
CA GLU A 232 69.63 64.71 -47.12
C GLU A 232 69.27 65.45 -48.42
N ALA A 233 68.69 64.75 -49.40
CA ALA A 233 68.28 65.36 -50.67
C ALA A 233 67.15 66.41 -50.51
N VAL A 234 66.21 66.19 -49.58
CA VAL A 234 65.14 67.16 -49.29
C VAL A 234 65.70 68.45 -48.67
N GLU A 235 66.72 68.34 -47.82
CA GLU A 235 67.36 69.51 -47.20
C GLU A 235 68.12 70.35 -48.24
N ASP A 236 68.72 69.73 -49.26
CA ASP A 236 69.37 70.46 -50.35
C ASP A 236 68.37 71.17 -51.27
N ASN A 237 67.24 70.54 -51.61
CA ASN A 237 66.17 71.19 -52.38
C ASN A 237 65.58 72.40 -51.64
N ARG A 238 65.52 72.35 -50.30
CA ARG A 238 65.05 73.48 -49.49
C ARG A 238 65.92 74.72 -49.67
N LYS A 239 67.24 74.55 -49.71
CA LYS A 239 68.20 75.65 -49.94
C LYS A 239 68.02 76.30 -51.32
N GLU A 240 67.69 75.52 -52.35
CA GLU A 240 67.42 76.06 -53.70
C GLU A 240 66.10 76.85 -53.78
N ILE A 241 65.06 76.40 -53.08
CA ILE A 241 63.76 77.11 -53.03
C ILE A 241 63.93 78.50 -52.39
N ASP A 242 64.73 78.61 -51.33
CA ASP A 242 65.02 79.89 -50.68
C ASP A 242 65.74 80.87 -51.63
N ALA A 243 66.58 80.38 -52.53
CA ALA A 243 67.23 81.19 -53.58
C ALA A 243 66.22 81.68 -54.64
N ASN A 244 65.30 80.82 -55.09
CA ASN A 244 64.25 81.19 -56.06
C ASN A 244 63.26 82.22 -55.49
N LYS A 245 62.95 82.14 -54.19
CA LYS A 245 62.09 83.11 -53.51
C LYS A 245 62.66 84.54 -53.55
N ALA A 246 63.98 84.69 -53.44
CA ALA A 246 64.64 86.00 -53.55
C ALA A 246 64.55 86.60 -54.97
N ALA A 247 64.53 85.77 -56.01
CA ALA A 247 64.40 86.21 -57.40
C ALA A 247 62.99 86.72 -57.75
N ILE A 248 61.94 86.10 -57.20
CA ILE A 248 60.53 86.47 -57.47
C ILE A 248 60.20 87.87 -56.93
N GLU A 249 60.71 88.24 -55.75
CA GLU A 249 60.46 89.59 -55.19
C GLU A 249 61.12 90.71 -56.04
N THR A 250 62.19 90.38 -56.75
CA THR A 250 62.80 91.31 -57.72
C THR A 250 61.89 91.53 -58.93
N ASN A 251 61.22 90.49 -59.45
CA ASN A 251 60.31 90.56 -60.60
C ASN A 251 58.96 91.24 -60.28
N LYS A 252 58.45 91.05 -59.05
CA LYS A 252 57.20 91.67 -58.58
C LYS A 252 57.27 93.21 -58.60
N THR A 253 58.44 93.75 -58.30
CA THR A 253 58.69 95.20 -58.30
C THR A 253 58.65 95.81 -59.72
N ALA A 254 58.81 94.99 -60.77
CA ALA A 254 58.83 95.45 -62.17
C ALA A 254 57.45 95.43 -62.88
N ILE A 255 56.44 94.72 -62.35
CA ILE A 255 55.14 94.52 -63.01
C ILE A 255 54.09 95.59 -62.62
N ALA A 256 54.34 96.38 -61.58
CA ALA A 256 53.38 97.35 -61.04
C ALA A 256 53.15 98.62 -61.91
N THR A 257 53.56 98.65 -63.19
CA THR A 257 53.35 99.79 -64.11
C THR A 257 52.61 99.37 -65.39
N LYS A 258 51.26 99.32 -65.37
CA LYS A 258 50.29 99.74 -66.43
C LYS A 258 48.91 99.01 -66.43
N ALA A 259 47.83 99.83 -66.47
CA ALA A 259 46.51 99.69 -67.15
C ALA A 259 45.18 99.31 -66.40
N ASP A 260 44.14 100.14 -66.67
CA ASP A 260 42.69 100.19 -66.34
C ASP A 260 41.81 99.19 -67.13
N LYS A 261 40.60 98.70 -66.76
CA LYS A 261 39.25 99.21 -66.32
C LYS A 261 38.31 99.75 -67.43
N ALA A 262 37.69 98.86 -68.23
CA ALA A 262 36.56 99.20 -69.13
C ALA A 262 35.49 98.11 -69.40
N ASP A 263 35.62 96.86 -68.92
CA ASP A 263 34.74 95.74 -69.39
C ASP A 263 33.49 95.44 -68.53
N VAL A 264 33.22 96.20 -67.47
CA VAL A 264 32.20 95.81 -66.47
C VAL A 264 30.76 96.26 -66.83
N ASP A 265 30.58 97.24 -67.73
CA ASP A 265 29.26 97.87 -67.93
C ASP A 265 28.31 97.12 -68.88
N LYS A 266 28.72 96.02 -69.52
CA LYS A 266 27.85 95.22 -70.42
C LYS A 266 26.94 94.20 -69.71
N LEU A 267 27.15 93.91 -68.43
CA LEU A 267 26.42 92.84 -67.72
C LEU A 267 25.07 93.27 -67.15
N VAL A 268 24.76 94.56 -67.13
CA VAL A 268 23.55 95.09 -66.46
C VAL A 268 22.29 94.92 -67.33
N GLU A 269 22.41 94.84 -68.66
CA GLU A 269 21.27 94.80 -69.58
C GLU A 269 20.56 93.42 -69.65
N TYR A 270 21.28 92.33 -69.31
CA TYR A 270 20.75 90.96 -69.34
C TYR A 270 19.72 90.67 -68.22
N THR A 271 19.76 91.42 -67.12
CA THR A 271 18.90 91.16 -65.94
C THR A 271 17.46 91.62 -66.13
N ALA A 272 17.19 92.56 -67.05
CA ALA A 272 15.85 93.14 -67.24
C ALA A 272 14.86 92.21 -67.98
N ASP A 273 15.35 91.26 -68.78
CA ASP A 273 14.50 90.44 -69.67
C ASP A 273 13.85 89.24 -68.94
N MET A 274 14.36 88.84 -67.77
CA MET A 274 13.79 87.74 -66.97
C MET A 274 12.50 88.11 -66.23
N GLY A 275 12.23 89.40 -65.99
CA GLY A 275 11.05 89.83 -65.23
C GLY A 275 9.72 89.59 -65.94
N LYS A 276 9.72 89.47 -67.28
CA LYS A 276 8.48 89.37 -68.07
C LYS A 276 7.87 87.97 -68.08
N LYS A 277 8.67 86.92 -67.89
CA LYS A 277 8.22 85.50 -67.89
C LYS A 277 7.47 85.08 -66.63
N VAL A 278 7.56 85.85 -65.55
CA VAL A 278 6.94 85.50 -64.25
C VAL A 278 5.46 85.84 -64.22
N ASN A 279 5.00 86.81 -65.02
CA ASN A 279 3.61 87.25 -65.01
C ASN A 279 2.66 86.31 -65.77
N ASP A 280 3.15 85.57 -66.78
CA ASP A 280 2.33 84.63 -67.56
C ASP A 280 1.92 83.38 -66.75
N ILE A 281 2.63 83.06 -65.66
CA ILE A 281 2.33 81.93 -64.75
C ILE A 281 1.16 82.27 -63.79
N GLY A 282 0.90 83.55 -63.52
CA GLY A 282 -0.14 83.99 -62.59
C GLY A 282 -1.57 83.77 -63.11
N ASP A 283 -1.77 83.88 -64.43
CA ASP A 283 -3.09 83.78 -65.04
C ASP A 283 -3.61 82.33 -65.09
N GLU A 284 -2.71 81.34 -65.13
CA GLU A 284 -3.05 79.91 -65.20
C GLU A 284 -3.52 79.34 -63.83
N VAL A 285 -3.04 79.93 -62.72
CA VAL A 285 -3.44 79.56 -61.34
C VAL A 285 -4.88 79.98 -61.03
N THR A 286 -5.36 81.06 -61.64
CA THR A 286 -6.72 81.58 -61.42
C THR A 286 -7.80 80.64 -62.01
N ALA A 287 -7.52 79.99 -63.14
CA ALA A 287 -8.44 79.06 -63.79
C ALA A 287 -8.68 77.74 -62.99
N LEU A 288 -7.71 77.32 -62.17
CA LEU A 288 -7.82 76.13 -61.29
C LEU A 288 -8.70 76.38 -60.05
N SER A 289 -8.79 77.62 -59.59
CA SER A 289 -9.61 78.02 -58.43
C SER A 289 -11.13 77.92 -58.74
N ASP A 290 -11.53 78.31 -59.95
CA ASP A 290 -12.94 78.31 -60.35
C ASP A 290 -13.51 76.89 -60.53
N ALA A 291 -12.69 75.94 -61.01
CA ALA A 291 -13.07 74.52 -61.12
C ALA A 291 -13.31 73.85 -59.75
N THR A 292 -12.57 74.27 -58.72
CA THR A 292 -12.67 73.73 -57.36
C THR A 292 -13.95 74.21 -56.66
N SER A 293 -14.38 75.45 -56.93
CA SER A 293 -15.60 76.01 -56.35
C SER A 293 -16.89 75.34 -56.86
N ALA A 294 -16.90 74.86 -58.12
CA ALA A 294 -18.04 74.14 -58.69
C ALA A 294 -18.24 72.72 -58.11
N ALA A 295 -17.18 72.09 -57.59
CA ALA A 295 -17.24 70.77 -56.95
C ALA A 295 -17.86 70.83 -55.54
N ILE A 296 -17.62 71.92 -54.81
CA ILE A 296 -18.13 72.15 -53.44
C ILE A 296 -19.67 72.27 -53.45
N THR A 297 -20.23 73.00 -54.43
CA THR A 297 -21.70 73.17 -54.56
C THR A 297 -22.45 71.87 -54.85
N ARG A 298 -21.77 70.84 -55.38
CA ARG A 298 -22.37 69.52 -55.64
C ARG A 298 -22.49 68.68 -54.37
N HIS A 299 -21.48 68.73 -53.49
CA HIS A 299 -21.51 68.04 -52.20
C HIS A 299 -22.55 68.62 -51.23
N ASP A 300 -22.82 69.93 -51.26
CA ASP A 300 -23.87 70.54 -50.44
C ASP A 300 -25.28 70.00 -50.78
N LYS A 301 -25.53 69.62 -52.04
CA LYS A 301 -26.81 69.04 -52.47
C LYS A 301 -27.00 67.61 -51.94
N ASP A 302 -25.95 66.81 -51.89
CA ASP A 302 -26.00 65.43 -51.38
C ASP A 302 -26.22 65.39 -49.85
N ILE A 303 -25.75 66.40 -49.12
CA ILE A 303 -25.99 66.56 -47.67
C ILE A 303 -27.47 66.83 -47.36
N VAL A 304 -28.16 67.62 -48.19
CA VAL A 304 -29.59 67.93 -48.02
C VAL A 304 -30.47 66.69 -48.25
N ASP A 305 -30.14 65.87 -49.25
CA ASP A 305 -30.90 64.66 -49.57
C ASP A 305 -30.75 63.59 -48.46
N LEU A 306 -29.60 63.54 -47.77
CA LEU A 306 -29.36 62.70 -46.59
C LEU A 306 -30.15 63.16 -45.34
N ALA A 307 -30.29 64.47 -45.14
CA ALA A 307 -31.12 65.03 -44.07
C ALA A 307 -32.62 64.70 -44.24
N GLN A 308 -33.10 64.61 -45.48
CA GLN A 308 -34.50 64.26 -45.79
C GLN A 308 -34.80 62.76 -45.57
N ALA A 309 -33.81 61.88 -45.68
CA ALA A 309 -33.93 60.46 -45.32
C ALA A 309 -34.00 60.24 -43.79
N GLY A 310 -33.29 61.06 -42.99
CA GLY A 310 -33.35 61.03 -41.53
C GLY A 310 -34.72 61.43 -40.95
N LEU A 311 -35.45 62.33 -41.62
CA LEU A 311 -36.78 62.77 -41.18
C LEU A 311 -37.82 61.64 -41.26
N LYS A 312 -37.76 60.79 -42.30
CA LYS A 312 -38.64 59.61 -42.45
C LYS A 312 -38.37 58.51 -41.42
N ALA A 313 -37.15 58.42 -40.89
CA ALA A 313 -36.82 57.47 -39.83
C ALA A 313 -37.40 57.88 -38.46
N THR A 314 -37.54 59.18 -38.21
CA THR A 314 -38.16 59.73 -36.99
C THR A 314 -39.68 59.50 -36.97
N GLU A 315 -40.36 59.59 -38.11
CA GLU A 315 -41.81 59.32 -38.23
C GLU A 315 -42.16 57.84 -37.95
N ALA A 316 -41.26 56.89 -38.27
CA ALA A 316 -41.45 55.47 -37.97
C ALA A 316 -41.28 55.13 -36.48
N LEU A 317 -40.43 55.87 -35.75
CA LEU A 317 -40.24 55.69 -34.30
C LEU A 317 -41.45 56.19 -33.49
N GLU A 318 -42.14 57.24 -33.96
CA GLU A 318 -43.33 57.77 -33.29
C GLU A 318 -44.56 56.85 -33.44
N ALA A 319 -44.66 56.11 -34.55
CA ALA A 319 -45.68 55.07 -34.73
C ALA A 319 -45.51 53.92 -33.72
N ASN A 320 -44.27 53.43 -33.55
CA ASN A 320 -43.96 52.38 -32.56
C ASN A 320 -44.24 52.84 -31.12
N ARG A 321 -44.10 54.14 -30.81
CA ARG A 321 -44.42 54.70 -29.49
C ARG A 321 -45.93 54.60 -29.19
N LYS A 322 -46.79 54.89 -30.17
CA LYS A 322 -48.25 54.76 -30.02
C LYS A 322 -48.70 53.31 -29.77
N ASP A 323 -48.07 52.33 -30.42
CA ASP A 323 -48.39 50.91 -30.22
C ASP A 323 -48.00 50.43 -28.81
N ILE A 324 -46.91 50.94 -28.25
CA ILE A 324 -46.50 50.65 -26.86
C ILE A 324 -47.51 51.20 -25.85
N ASP A 325 -48.04 52.41 -26.08
CA ASP A 325 -49.05 53.01 -25.20
C ASP A 325 -50.40 52.25 -25.25
N ALA A 326 -50.79 51.72 -26.42
CA ALA A 326 -51.98 50.88 -26.56
C ALA A 326 -51.82 49.54 -25.80
N ASN A 327 -50.64 48.90 -25.89
CA ASN A 327 -50.34 47.67 -25.15
C ASN A 327 -50.32 47.88 -23.63
N LYS A 328 -49.91 49.06 -23.16
CA LYS A 328 -49.94 49.43 -21.74
C LYS A 328 -51.37 49.48 -21.19
N GLN A 329 -52.33 49.98 -21.97
CA GLN A 329 -53.73 50.05 -21.57
C GLN A 329 -54.39 48.66 -21.48
N GLY A 330 -54.04 47.73 -22.40
CA GLY A 330 -54.53 46.34 -22.35
C GLY A 330 -54.10 45.56 -21.10
N ILE A 331 -52.92 45.88 -20.54
CA ILE A 331 -52.44 45.27 -19.28
C ILE A 331 -53.24 45.77 -18.06
N VAL A 332 -53.70 47.03 -18.08
CA VAL A 332 -54.51 47.60 -16.99
C VAL A 332 -55.90 46.96 -16.93
N ASP A 333 -56.49 46.64 -18.09
CA ASP A 333 -57.82 46.01 -18.15
C ASP A 333 -57.78 44.54 -17.68
N LEU A 334 -56.67 43.82 -17.95
CA LEU A 334 -56.42 42.48 -17.42
C LEU A 334 -56.29 42.46 -15.88
N ALA A 335 -55.70 43.50 -15.28
CA ALA A 335 -55.56 43.60 -13.83
C ALA A 335 -56.92 43.79 -13.11
N LYS A 336 -57.88 44.51 -13.72
CA LYS A 336 -59.25 44.64 -13.17
C LYS A 336 -60.03 43.32 -13.19
N GLY A 337 -59.83 42.48 -14.20
CA GLY A 337 -60.47 41.16 -14.28
C GLY A 337 -60.04 40.22 -13.15
N LEU A 338 -58.78 40.32 -12.70
CA LEU A 338 -58.25 39.48 -11.62
C LEU A 338 -58.81 39.86 -10.24
N GLN A 339 -59.20 41.12 -10.04
CA GLN A 339 -59.73 41.61 -8.77
C GLN A 339 -61.18 41.14 -8.50
N LEU A 340 -62.01 41.05 -9.54
CA LEU A 340 -63.38 40.52 -9.45
C LEU A 340 -63.44 39.02 -9.14
N ALA A 341 -62.40 38.25 -9.52
CA ALA A 341 -62.32 36.82 -9.22
C ALA A 341 -61.97 36.54 -7.73
N ALA A 342 -61.29 37.47 -7.06
CA ALA A 342 -60.94 37.34 -5.65
C ALA A 342 -62.14 37.55 -4.71
N GLU A 343 -63.08 38.43 -5.06
CA GLU A 343 -64.28 38.72 -4.26
C GLU A 343 -65.23 37.51 -4.18
N ALA A 344 -65.31 36.70 -5.24
CA ALA A 344 -66.18 35.50 -5.27
C ALA A 344 -65.72 34.35 -4.36
N VAL A 345 -64.43 34.30 -3.99
CA VAL A 345 -63.87 33.23 -3.12
C VAL A 345 -64.14 33.50 -1.64
N GLU A 346 -64.22 34.78 -1.24
CA GLU A 346 -64.45 35.17 0.15
C GLU A 346 -65.89 34.90 0.61
N ASP A 347 -66.87 34.97 -0.30
CA ASP A 347 -68.27 34.70 0.03
C ASP A 347 -68.55 33.20 0.29
N ASN A 348 -67.89 32.29 -0.44
CA ASN A 348 -67.99 30.85 -0.19
C ASN A 348 -67.47 30.45 1.20
N ARG A 349 -66.53 31.21 1.78
CA ARG A 349 -65.99 30.95 3.11
C ARG A 349 -67.03 31.20 4.21
N LYS A 350 -67.86 32.22 4.05
CA LYS A 350 -68.89 32.61 5.04
C LYS A 350 -70.03 31.59 5.17
N GLU A 351 -70.37 30.87 4.09
CA GLU A 351 -71.40 29.81 4.13
C GLU A 351 -70.95 28.54 4.89
N ILE A 352 -69.65 28.24 4.89
CA ILE A 352 -69.08 27.08 5.57
C ILE A 352 -69.14 27.24 7.10
N ASP A 353 -68.87 28.44 7.61
CA ASP A 353 -68.91 28.72 9.05
C ASP A 353 -70.34 28.67 9.62
N ALA A 354 -71.35 28.99 8.83
CA ALA A 354 -72.76 28.88 9.22
C ALA A 354 -73.21 27.41 9.41
N ASN A 355 -72.70 26.49 8.60
CA ASN A 355 -73.02 25.05 8.71
C ASN A 355 -72.38 24.38 9.92
N LYS A 356 -71.25 24.91 10.42
CA LYS A 356 -70.56 24.41 11.62
C LYS A 356 -71.35 24.68 12.90
N ALA A 357 -72.00 25.85 12.99
CA ALA A 357 -72.76 26.26 14.17
C ALA A 357 -74.06 25.44 14.41
N ALA A 358 -74.58 24.75 13.38
CA ALA A 358 -75.83 24.00 13.46
C ALA A 358 -75.69 22.58 14.07
N ILE A 359 -74.45 22.07 14.22
CA ILE A 359 -74.18 20.68 14.62
C ILE A 359 -73.99 20.54 16.14
N GLU A 360 -73.64 21.61 16.86
CA GLU A 360 -73.27 21.55 18.29
C GLU A 360 -74.44 21.52 19.29
N THR A 361 -75.71 21.52 18.86
CA THR A 361 -76.86 21.76 19.76
C THR A 361 -77.89 20.64 19.89
N LYS A 362 -77.50 19.34 19.94
CA LYS A 362 -78.43 18.26 20.36
C LYS A 362 -77.74 17.05 21.01
N ALA A 363 -77.83 16.93 22.34
CA ALA A 363 -78.35 15.75 23.06
C ALA A 363 -78.03 15.82 24.57
N ASP A 364 -79.07 15.66 25.40
CA ASP A 364 -79.11 15.85 26.85
C ASP A 364 -78.72 14.63 27.69
N LYS A 365 -78.27 14.95 28.91
CA LYS A 365 -77.96 14.10 30.08
C LYS A 365 -79.21 13.51 30.73
N ALA A 366 -79.33 12.19 30.82
CA ALA A 366 -80.20 11.54 31.82
C ALA A 366 -79.90 10.06 32.18
N ASP A 367 -78.99 9.35 31.50
CA ASP A 367 -78.80 7.89 31.71
C ASP A 367 -77.55 7.52 32.55
N PHE A 368 -77.12 8.36 33.49
CA PHE A 368 -75.74 8.27 34.03
C PHE A 368 -75.55 7.54 35.37
N GLU A 369 -76.58 7.23 36.15
CA GLU A 369 -76.38 6.78 37.54
C GLU A 369 -76.41 5.25 37.76
N GLU A 370 -76.98 4.46 36.85
CA GLU A 370 -76.86 2.99 36.88
C GLU A 370 -75.63 2.49 36.09
N LEU A 371 -75.16 3.28 35.12
CA LEU A 371 -73.86 3.09 34.48
C LEU A 371 -72.69 3.28 35.47
N ALA A 372 -72.80 4.19 36.44
CA ALA A 372 -71.70 4.58 37.33
C ALA A 372 -71.06 3.39 38.11
N LYS A 373 -71.84 2.39 38.53
CA LYS A 373 -71.31 1.23 39.28
C LYS A 373 -70.74 0.13 38.40
N TYR A 374 -71.26 -0.06 37.19
CA TYR A 374 -70.64 -0.91 36.18
C TYR A 374 -69.33 -0.26 35.67
N THR A 375 -69.33 1.07 35.53
CA THR A 375 -68.19 1.91 35.16
C THR A 375 -67.05 1.86 36.16
N ASP A 376 -67.28 1.77 37.48
CA ASP A 376 -66.18 1.72 38.45
C ASP A 376 -65.39 0.38 38.43
N ASN A 377 -66.07 -0.75 38.25
CA ASN A 377 -65.41 -2.06 38.15
C ASN A 377 -64.82 -2.32 36.75
N MET A 378 -65.50 -1.85 35.70
CA MET A 378 -64.90 -1.72 34.37
C MET A 378 -63.70 -0.78 34.42
N GLY A 379 -63.77 0.31 35.18
CA GLY A 379 -62.76 1.37 35.25
C GLY A 379 -61.41 0.87 35.78
N LYS A 380 -61.40 -0.03 36.77
CA LYS A 380 -60.15 -0.68 37.21
C LYS A 380 -59.55 -1.61 36.16
N LYS A 381 -60.37 -2.48 35.52
CA LYS A 381 -59.88 -3.34 34.43
C LYS A 381 -59.46 -2.54 33.20
N VAL A 382 -60.15 -1.45 32.90
CA VAL A 382 -59.83 -0.51 31.81
C VAL A 382 -58.57 0.29 32.14
N ASN A 383 -58.31 0.61 33.41
CA ASN A 383 -57.05 1.24 33.81
C ASN A 383 -55.88 0.26 33.74
N ASP A 384 -56.03 -0.99 34.18
CA ASP A 384 -54.96 -2.00 34.06
C ASP A 384 -54.66 -2.32 32.58
N ILE A 385 -55.71 -2.47 31.75
CA ILE A 385 -55.57 -2.58 30.28
C ILE A 385 -55.01 -1.28 29.69
N GLY A 386 -55.38 -0.12 30.23
CA GLY A 386 -54.92 1.19 29.80
C GLY A 386 -53.45 1.41 30.07
N ASP A 387 -52.94 0.98 31.22
CA ASP A 387 -51.52 1.02 31.58
C ASP A 387 -50.70 0.06 30.71
N GLU A 388 -51.23 -1.14 30.43
CA GLU A 388 -50.59 -2.10 29.53
C GLU A 388 -50.62 -1.62 28.07
N VAL A 389 -51.73 -1.03 27.60
CA VAL A 389 -51.86 -0.38 26.29
C VAL A 389 -50.96 0.86 26.19
N THR A 390 -50.78 1.62 27.27
CA THR A 390 -49.87 2.77 27.31
C THR A 390 -48.42 2.30 27.24
N SER A 391 -48.04 1.25 27.99
CA SER A 391 -46.71 0.64 27.87
C SER A 391 -46.44 0.08 26.47
N LEU A 392 -47.42 -0.59 25.85
CA LEU A 392 -47.30 -1.04 24.45
C LEU A 392 -47.22 0.14 23.48
N SER A 393 -47.99 1.20 23.71
CA SER A 393 -47.98 2.43 22.90
C SER A 393 -46.64 3.15 22.99
N ASP A 394 -46.06 3.26 24.18
CA ASP A 394 -44.75 3.87 24.42
C ASP A 394 -43.63 3.03 23.81
N ALA A 395 -43.71 1.70 23.94
CA ALA A 395 -42.78 0.78 23.30
C ALA A 395 -42.88 0.86 21.77
N THR A 396 -44.10 0.96 21.22
CA THR A 396 -44.35 1.10 19.79
C THR A 396 -43.87 2.45 19.29
N THR A 397 -44.11 3.54 20.02
CA THR A 397 -43.65 4.89 19.68
C THR A 397 -42.13 4.96 19.69
N THR A 398 -41.48 4.32 20.67
CA THR A 398 -40.02 4.23 20.74
C THR A 398 -39.45 3.41 19.58
N ALA A 399 -40.11 2.30 19.20
CA ALA A 399 -39.71 1.50 18.06
C ALA A 399 -39.87 2.25 16.73
N VAL A 400 -40.98 2.99 16.56
CA VAL A 400 -41.23 3.84 15.39
C VAL A 400 -40.18 4.96 15.30
N ALA A 401 -39.85 5.62 16.41
CA ALA A 401 -38.82 6.66 16.43
C ALA A 401 -37.43 6.12 16.04
N ARG A 402 -37.07 4.90 16.48
CA ARG A 402 -35.81 4.25 16.06
C ARG A 402 -35.84 3.89 14.57
N ILE A 403 -36.97 3.41 14.05
CA ILE A 403 -37.14 3.12 12.62
C ILE A 403 -37.02 4.41 11.79
N ASP A 404 -37.59 5.53 12.25
CA ASP A 404 -37.45 6.83 11.57
C ASP A 404 -35.99 7.33 11.58
N GLU A 405 -35.27 7.18 12.70
CA GLU A 405 -33.83 7.46 12.75
C GLU A 405 -33.02 6.58 11.79
N ASP A 406 -33.32 5.29 11.72
CA ASP A 406 -32.68 4.35 10.80
C ASP A 406 -32.98 4.73 9.34
N ILE A 407 -34.22 5.13 9.01
CA ILE A 407 -34.61 5.61 7.68
C ILE A 407 -33.84 6.88 7.31
N VAL A 408 -33.70 7.84 8.22
CA VAL A 408 -32.93 9.07 8.00
C VAL A 408 -31.45 8.75 7.77
N THR A 409 -30.89 7.85 8.57
CA THR A 409 -29.50 7.41 8.47
C THR A 409 -29.24 6.71 7.13
N LEU A 410 -30.12 5.79 6.72
CA LEU A 410 -30.05 5.11 5.42
C LEU A 410 -30.19 6.08 4.25
N LYS A 411 -31.09 7.07 4.35
CA LYS A 411 -31.25 8.11 3.31
C LYS A 411 -29.99 8.97 3.17
N LYS A 412 -29.34 9.31 4.29
CA LYS A 412 -28.08 10.05 4.30
C LYS A 412 -26.94 9.23 3.69
N ALA A 413 -26.84 7.95 4.04
CA ALA A 413 -25.88 7.02 3.42
C ALA A 413 -26.12 6.86 1.91
N GLY A 414 -27.38 6.78 1.48
CA GLY A 414 -27.76 6.76 0.06
C GLY A 414 -27.37 8.04 -0.68
N LEU A 415 -27.52 9.21 -0.07
CA LEU A 415 -27.05 10.48 -0.64
C LEU A 415 -25.52 10.47 -0.81
N THR A 416 -24.78 10.06 0.22
CA THR A 416 -23.31 9.98 0.15
C THR A 416 -22.84 8.99 -0.93
N ALA A 417 -23.54 7.87 -1.11
CA ALA A 417 -23.25 6.93 -2.18
C ALA A 417 -23.53 7.52 -3.57
N ALA A 418 -24.60 8.32 -3.72
CA ALA A 418 -24.90 9.02 -4.96
C ALA A 418 -23.85 10.09 -5.30
N ASP A 419 -23.41 10.87 -4.31
CA ASP A 419 -22.34 11.87 -4.48
C ASP A 419 -21.02 11.20 -4.89
N ALA A 420 -20.67 10.05 -4.31
CA ALA A 420 -19.49 9.27 -4.67
C ALA A 420 -19.58 8.70 -6.11
N LEU A 421 -20.78 8.27 -6.53
CA LEU A 421 -21.00 7.81 -7.91
C LEU A 421 -20.88 8.96 -8.93
N GLU A 422 -21.36 10.16 -8.60
CA GLU A 422 -21.22 11.33 -9.46
C GLU A 422 -19.76 11.80 -9.54
N ALA A 423 -19.01 11.77 -8.42
CA ALA A 423 -17.57 12.02 -8.43
C ALA A 423 -16.82 11.03 -9.34
N ASN A 424 -17.11 9.73 -9.20
CA ASN A 424 -16.53 8.70 -10.09
C ASN A 424 -16.91 8.93 -11.57
N ARG A 425 -18.14 9.40 -11.86
CA ARG A 425 -18.56 9.74 -13.22
C ARG A 425 -17.73 10.89 -13.78
N GLN A 426 -17.47 11.92 -12.98
CA GLN A 426 -16.62 13.05 -13.37
C GLN A 426 -15.17 12.63 -13.60
N ASP A 427 -14.61 11.77 -12.76
CA ASP A 427 -13.26 11.20 -12.94
C ASP A 427 -13.16 10.37 -14.23
N ILE A 428 -14.20 9.59 -14.55
CA ILE A 428 -14.27 8.83 -15.82
C ILE A 428 -14.31 9.79 -17.01
N ASP A 429 -15.09 10.87 -16.95
CA ASP A 429 -15.16 11.87 -18.02
C ASP A 429 -13.82 12.60 -18.20
N ALA A 430 -13.14 12.95 -17.10
CA ALA A 430 -11.81 13.55 -17.13
C ALA A 430 -10.76 12.59 -17.72
N ASN A 431 -10.77 11.33 -17.31
CA ASN A 431 -9.89 10.29 -17.87
C ASN A 431 -10.15 10.08 -19.37
N LYS A 432 -11.42 10.10 -19.79
CA LYS A 432 -11.80 10.00 -21.20
C LYS A 432 -11.27 11.18 -22.01
N ALA A 433 -11.33 12.40 -21.47
CA ALA A 433 -10.74 13.58 -22.11
C ALA A 433 -9.21 13.47 -22.21
N ALA A 434 -8.54 13.04 -21.15
CA ALA A 434 -7.08 12.84 -21.14
C ALA A 434 -6.63 11.77 -22.14
N ILE A 435 -7.40 10.68 -22.32
CA ILE A 435 -7.13 9.67 -23.35
C ILE A 435 -7.22 10.26 -24.76
N VAL A 436 -8.20 11.13 -25.03
CA VAL A 436 -8.34 11.81 -26.33
C VAL A 436 -7.15 12.72 -26.60
N GLU A 437 -6.73 13.49 -25.60
CA GLU A 437 -5.56 14.38 -25.70
C GLU A 437 -4.27 13.59 -25.94
N ASN A 438 -4.01 12.54 -25.15
CA ASN A 438 -2.87 11.65 -25.35
C ASN A 438 -2.87 11.00 -26.73
N THR A 439 -4.05 10.62 -27.24
CA THR A 439 -4.19 10.08 -28.61
C THR A 439 -3.81 11.11 -29.67
N ALA A 440 -4.15 12.39 -29.47
CA ALA A 440 -3.76 13.48 -30.36
C ALA A 440 -2.24 13.74 -30.30
N SER A 441 -1.66 13.78 -29.10
CA SER A 441 -0.20 13.93 -28.90
C SER A 441 0.60 12.80 -29.56
N LEU A 442 0.11 11.56 -29.48
CA LEU A 442 0.77 10.43 -30.17
C LEU A 442 0.75 10.57 -31.69
N LYS A 443 -0.34 11.09 -32.28
CA LYS A 443 -0.40 11.37 -33.74
C LYS A 443 0.51 12.52 -34.17
N GLU A 444 0.65 13.55 -33.35
CA GLU A 444 1.63 14.61 -33.56
C GLU A 444 3.07 14.05 -33.53
N GLN A 445 3.37 13.20 -32.54
CA GLN A 445 4.66 12.53 -32.43
C GLN A 445 4.95 11.61 -33.63
N GLU A 446 3.94 10.90 -34.12
CA GLU A 446 4.04 10.07 -35.34
C GLU A 446 4.46 10.92 -36.55
N LYS A 447 3.79 12.05 -36.79
CA LYS A 447 4.18 13.00 -37.85
C LYS A 447 5.58 13.59 -37.65
N ALA A 448 5.96 13.91 -36.41
CA ALA A 448 7.30 14.41 -36.11
C ALA A 448 8.37 13.36 -36.43
N ASN A 449 8.11 12.09 -36.09
CA ASN A 449 9.00 10.97 -36.40
C ASN A 449 9.10 10.72 -37.91
N GLU A 450 8.01 10.83 -38.67
CA GLU A 450 8.05 10.79 -40.13
C GLU A 450 8.91 11.92 -40.70
N GLY A 451 8.78 13.14 -40.15
CA GLY A 451 9.63 14.28 -40.50
C GLY A 451 11.12 14.02 -40.25
N PHE A 452 11.46 13.46 -39.08
CA PHE A 452 12.85 13.08 -38.77
C PHE A 452 13.38 11.98 -39.69
N ASN A 453 12.58 10.96 -39.99
CA ASN A 453 12.99 9.90 -40.91
C ASN A 453 13.25 10.44 -42.32
N ASN A 454 12.43 11.37 -42.81
CA ASN A 454 12.66 12.02 -44.09
C ASN A 454 13.95 12.88 -44.08
N ALA A 455 14.22 13.59 -42.99
CA ALA A 455 15.46 14.36 -42.84
C ALA A 455 16.70 13.46 -42.81
N ILE A 456 16.62 12.31 -42.12
CA ILE A 456 17.69 11.31 -42.11
C ILE A 456 17.95 10.76 -43.51
N ALA A 457 16.89 10.42 -44.26
CA ALA A 457 17.02 9.94 -45.63
C ALA A 457 17.70 10.99 -46.56
N SER A 458 17.31 12.25 -46.43
CA SER A 458 17.95 13.35 -47.17
C SER A 458 19.43 13.52 -46.80
N LEU A 459 19.77 13.42 -45.50
CA LEU A 459 21.15 13.49 -45.03
C LEU A 459 21.99 12.33 -45.56
N ASP A 460 21.43 11.13 -45.65
CA ASP A 460 22.13 9.96 -46.20
C ASP A 460 22.45 10.13 -47.70
N GLU A 461 21.54 10.78 -48.45
CA GLU A 461 21.74 11.16 -49.84
C GLU A 461 22.82 12.25 -50.00
N ASP A 462 22.81 13.26 -49.14
CA ASP A 462 23.84 14.31 -49.09
C ASP A 462 25.22 13.72 -48.76
N ILE A 463 25.30 12.82 -47.77
CA ILE A 463 26.54 12.11 -47.39
C ILE A 463 27.06 11.29 -48.58
N SER A 464 26.18 10.57 -49.27
CA SER A 464 26.54 9.82 -50.49
C SER A 464 27.07 10.73 -51.60
N THR A 465 26.49 11.92 -51.75
CA THR A 465 26.94 12.92 -52.73
C THR A 465 28.31 13.50 -52.34
N LEU A 466 28.48 13.89 -51.08
CA LEU A 466 29.76 14.36 -50.54
C LEU A 466 30.88 13.34 -50.71
N LYS A 467 30.58 12.05 -50.51
CA LYS A 467 31.55 10.96 -50.74
C LYS A 467 32.01 10.90 -52.20
N LYS A 468 31.09 11.06 -53.17
CA LYS A 468 31.43 11.11 -54.60
C LYS A 468 32.28 12.34 -54.94
N VAL A 469 31.95 13.50 -54.38
CA VAL A 469 32.74 14.73 -54.56
C VAL A 469 34.14 14.57 -53.97
N GLY A 470 34.27 13.96 -52.79
CA GLY A 470 35.56 13.67 -52.17
C GLY A 470 36.43 12.73 -53.02
N LEU A 471 35.84 11.68 -53.61
CA LEU A 471 36.53 10.80 -54.55
C LEU A 471 36.99 11.56 -55.80
N ALA A 472 36.12 12.37 -56.41
CA ALA A 472 36.47 13.18 -57.57
C ALA A 472 37.56 14.22 -57.25
N ALA A 473 37.55 14.80 -56.04
CA ALA A 473 38.59 15.72 -55.59
C ALA A 473 39.93 15.00 -55.37
N ALA A 474 39.92 13.77 -54.85
CA ALA A 474 41.12 12.94 -54.72
C ALA A 474 41.71 12.58 -56.09
N ASP A 475 40.86 12.17 -57.05
CA ASP A 475 41.27 11.91 -58.43
C ASP A 475 41.88 13.16 -59.09
N ALA A 476 41.25 14.34 -58.89
CA ALA A 476 41.76 15.61 -59.42
C ALA A 476 43.08 16.03 -58.77
N LEU A 477 43.28 15.77 -57.47
CA LEU A 477 44.54 16.02 -56.79
C LEU A 477 45.66 15.10 -57.30
N GLU A 478 45.35 13.84 -57.63
CA GLU A 478 46.32 12.92 -58.24
C GLU A 478 46.70 13.35 -59.66
N VAL A 479 45.73 13.83 -60.46
CA VAL A 479 46.01 14.44 -61.77
C VAL A 479 46.90 15.67 -61.60
N ASN A 480 46.58 16.57 -60.66
CA ASN A 480 47.41 17.73 -60.38
C ASN A 480 48.82 17.34 -59.88
N ARG A 481 48.96 16.25 -59.11
CA ARG A 481 50.26 15.71 -58.68
C ARG A 481 51.08 15.27 -59.89
N GLN A 482 50.46 14.57 -60.83
CA GLN A 482 51.08 14.14 -62.09
C GLN A 482 51.45 15.34 -62.98
N ASP A 483 50.58 16.35 -63.06
CA ASP A 483 50.85 17.60 -63.78
C ASP A 483 51.97 18.41 -63.11
N ILE A 484 52.07 18.41 -61.78
CA ILE A 484 53.19 19.03 -61.05
C ILE A 484 54.49 18.26 -61.30
N ASP A 485 54.47 16.93 -61.29
CA ASP A 485 55.64 16.10 -61.60
C ASP A 485 56.10 16.33 -63.07
N ALA A 486 55.15 16.43 -64.00
CA ALA A 486 55.40 16.78 -65.40
C ALA A 486 55.92 18.22 -65.56
N ASN A 487 55.31 19.18 -64.86
CA ASN A 487 55.75 20.57 -64.83
C ASN A 487 57.12 20.72 -64.17
N LYS A 488 57.45 19.92 -63.16
CA LYS A 488 58.77 19.88 -62.53
C LYS A 488 59.83 19.38 -63.52
N ALA A 489 59.50 18.36 -64.32
CA ALA A 489 60.36 17.91 -65.42
C ALA A 489 60.50 18.98 -66.52
N ALA A 490 59.41 19.62 -66.91
CA ALA A 490 59.41 20.70 -67.90
C ALA A 490 60.10 21.97 -67.39
N ILE A 491 60.03 22.28 -66.09
CA ILE A 491 60.79 23.36 -65.46
C ILE A 491 62.27 22.99 -65.44
N ALA A 492 62.66 21.74 -65.19
CA ALA A 492 64.07 21.34 -65.30
C ALA A 492 64.60 21.49 -66.75
N GLU A 493 63.78 21.14 -67.76
CA GLU A 493 64.08 21.43 -69.17
C GLU A 493 64.10 22.93 -69.49
N ASN A 494 63.14 23.70 -68.98
CA ASN A 494 63.04 25.13 -69.18
C ASN A 494 64.15 25.89 -68.43
N THR A 495 64.61 25.44 -67.27
CA THR A 495 65.80 25.97 -66.57
C THR A 495 67.04 25.76 -67.43
N ALA A 496 67.16 24.60 -68.10
CA ALA A 496 68.21 24.36 -69.08
C ALA A 496 68.04 25.20 -70.38
N ALA A 497 66.82 25.66 -70.71
CA ALA A 497 66.52 26.49 -71.87
C ALA A 497 66.58 28.02 -71.59
N ILE A 498 66.29 28.45 -70.36
CA ILE A 498 66.32 29.83 -69.85
C ILE A 498 67.75 30.31 -69.66
N ASP A 499 68.70 29.40 -69.40
CA ASP A 499 70.15 29.65 -69.55
C ASP A 499 70.55 30.11 -70.97
N LYS A 500 69.61 30.19 -71.93
CA LYS A 500 69.87 30.53 -73.33
C LYS A 500 69.00 31.60 -73.99
N LYS A 501 68.06 32.27 -73.31
CA LYS A 501 67.29 33.35 -73.98
C LYS A 501 66.61 34.33 -73.03
N ALA A 502 67.03 35.58 -73.14
CA ALA A 502 66.53 36.75 -72.42
C ALA A 502 65.17 37.28 -72.94
N ASP A 503 64.49 37.97 -72.03
CA ASP A 503 63.51 39.07 -72.16
C ASP A 503 62.11 38.83 -72.75
N LYS A 504 61.05 38.94 -71.90
CA LYS A 504 59.77 39.68 -72.14
C LYS A 504 58.70 39.47 -71.05
N THR A 505 58.92 39.94 -69.81
CA THR A 505 58.11 39.53 -68.64
C THR A 505 57.36 40.65 -67.88
N ASP A 506 57.09 41.81 -68.49
CA ASP A 506 56.54 42.95 -67.72
C ASP A 506 55.06 43.29 -67.96
N ILE A 507 54.33 42.56 -68.83
CA ILE A 507 52.91 42.87 -69.15
C ILE A 507 51.91 41.81 -68.62
N GLU A 508 52.34 40.57 -68.32
CA GLU A 508 51.47 39.48 -67.80
C GLU A 508 51.27 39.52 -66.26
N THR A 509 52.24 40.05 -65.52
CA THR A 509 52.24 40.09 -64.04
C THR A 509 51.10 40.94 -63.46
N ALA A 510 50.67 41.98 -64.18
CA ALA A 510 49.58 42.87 -63.74
C ALA A 510 48.17 42.25 -63.89
N LYS A 511 48.00 41.22 -64.74
CA LYS A 511 46.70 40.59 -65.00
C LYS A 511 46.38 39.46 -64.00
N LYS A 512 47.39 38.78 -63.46
CA LYS A 512 47.24 37.70 -62.45
C LYS A 512 46.90 38.23 -61.05
N ALA A 513 47.44 39.38 -60.66
CA ALA A 513 47.19 39.97 -59.33
C ALA A 513 45.72 40.40 -59.13
N ALA A 514 45.02 40.81 -60.19
CA ALA A 514 43.61 41.21 -60.12
C ALA A 514 42.65 40.01 -59.97
N VAL A 515 43.00 38.83 -60.51
CA VAL A 515 42.19 37.60 -60.41
C VAL A 515 42.34 36.93 -59.02
N GLU A 516 43.52 37.04 -58.40
CA GLU A 516 43.79 36.56 -57.03
C GLU A 516 43.03 37.36 -55.96
N ALA A 517 42.92 38.68 -56.15
CA ALA A 517 42.14 39.55 -55.26
C ALA A 517 40.63 39.23 -55.28
N GLU A 518 40.06 38.87 -56.43
CA GLU A 518 38.64 38.49 -56.54
C GLU A 518 38.35 37.10 -55.92
N LYS A 519 39.32 36.18 -55.98
CA LYS A 519 39.22 34.83 -55.39
C LYS A 519 39.31 34.88 -53.87
N SER A 520 40.18 35.73 -53.34
CA SER A 520 40.31 35.99 -51.90
C SER A 520 39.04 36.63 -51.32
N ALA A 521 38.41 37.57 -52.03
CA ALA A 521 37.15 38.20 -51.60
C ALA A 521 35.97 37.20 -51.51
N LYS A 522 35.86 36.27 -52.48
CA LYS A 522 34.84 35.19 -52.47
C LYS A 522 35.08 34.16 -51.34
N SER A 523 36.34 33.88 -51.00
CA SER A 523 36.69 33.00 -49.87
C SER A 523 36.33 33.61 -48.51
N VAL A 524 36.48 34.92 -48.36
CA VAL A 524 36.07 35.65 -47.14
C VAL A 524 34.55 35.62 -46.99
N GLN A 525 33.80 35.75 -48.07
CA GLN A 525 32.33 35.69 -48.04
C GLN A 525 31.79 34.32 -47.59
N GLY A 526 32.37 33.21 -48.08
CA GLY A 526 31.99 31.86 -47.63
C GLY A 526 32.34 31.60 -46.16
N SER A 527 33.42 32.18 -45.66
CA SER A 527 33.81 32.05 -44.24
C SER A 527 32.84 32.78 -43.30
N VAL A 528 32.27 33.91 -43.75
CA VAL A 528 31.24 34.66 -43.00
C VAL A 528 29.92 33.88 -42.93
N GLU A 529 29.48 33.25 -44.02
CA GLU A 529 28.26 32.42 -44.01
C GLU A 529 28.41 31.18 -43.10
N VAL A 530 29.58 30.53 -43.09
CA VAL A 530 29.86 29.40 -42.19
C VAL A 530 29.85 29.83 -40.72
N ALA A 531 30.41 31.01 -40.40
CA ALA A 531 30.38 31.56 -39.05
C ALA A 531 28.94 31.90 -38.60
N GLN A 532 28.12 32.42 -39.50
CA GLN A 532 26.74 32.78 -39.22
C GLN A 532 25.86 31.54 -38.96
N LYS A 533 26.01 30.50 -39.78
CA LYS A 533 25.31 29.21 -39.60
C LYS A 533 25.75 28.47 -38.33
N SER A 534 27.02 28.62 -37.96
CA SER A 534 27.55 28.10 -36.68
C SER A 534 26.96 28.83 -35.47
N ALA A 535 26.76 30.16 -35.55
CA ALA A 535 26.11 30.93 -34.50
C ALA A 535 24.63 30.55 -34.31
N GLU A 536 23.89 30.34 -35.40
CA GLU A 536 22.50 29.84 -35.36
C GLU A 536 22.39 28.45 -34.74
N THR A 537 23.34 27.56 -35.07
CA THR A 537 23.42 26.22 -34.48
C THR A 537 23.70 26.28 -32.97
N ALA A 538 24.62 27.15 -32.55
CA ALA A 538 24.90 27.35 -31.12
C ALA A 538 23.67 27.89 -30.36
N GLU A 539 22.89 28.79 -30.95
CA GLU A 539 21.66 29.30 -30.35
C GLU A 539 20.57 28.21 -30.24
N SER A 540 20.43 27.37 -31.27
CA SER A 540 19.52 26.21 -31.26
C SER A 540 19.88 25.22 -30.15
N HIS A 541 21.17 24.88 -30.01
CA HIS A 541 21.66 24.00 -28.95
C HIS A 541 21.43 24.60 -27.56
N ALA A 542 21.60 25.91 -27.38
CA ALA A 542 21.32 26.59 -26.12
C ALA A 542 19.81 26.53 -25.75
N LYS A 543 18.91 26.67 -26.73
CA LYS A 543 17.46 26.50 -26.52
C LYS A 543 17.12 25.06 -26.13
N ALA A 544 17.68 24.06 -26.83
CA ALA A 544 17.47 22.64 -26.52
C ALA A 544 17.99 22.25 -25.12
N ALA A 545 19.15 22.79 -24.72
CA ALA A 545 19.72 22.59 -23.40
C ALA A 545 18.81 23.18 -22.29
N LYS A 546 18.24 24.36 -22.53
CA LYS A 546 17.29 24.99 -21.60
C LYS A 546 16.01 24.16 -21.45
N THR A 547 15.42 23.70 -22.55
CA THR A 547 14.24 22.80 -22.52
C THR A 547 14.53 21.50 -21.77
N SER A 548 15.72 20.92 -21.96
CA SER A 548 16.13 19.70 -21.25
C SER A 548 16.31 19.94 -19.75
N ALA A 549 16.85 21.09 -19.36
CA ALA A 549 16.98 21.48 -17.96
C ALA A 549 15.60 21.68 -17.29
N ASP A 550 14.66 22.33 -17.97
CA ASP A 550 13.29 22.52 -17.48
C ASP A 550 12.57 21.16 -17.32
N ALA A 551 12.73 20.24 -18.28
CA ALA A 551 12.19 18.88 -18.18
C ALA A 551 12.78 18.11 -16.99
N ALA A 552 14.10 18.17 -16.78
CA ALA A 552 14.75 17.54 -15.64
C ALA A 552 14.24 18.10 -14.30
N ASN A 553 14.01 19.41 -14.21
CA ASN A 553 13.46 20.06 -13.02
C ASN A 553 12.02 19.62 -12.72
N ASN A 554 11.20 19.47 -13.75
CA ASN A 554 9.83 18.99 -13.60
C ASN A 554 9.79 17.54 -13.12
N VAL A 555 10.65 16.66 -13.65
CA VAL A 555 10.79 15.27 -13.19
C VAL A 555 11.25 15.22 -11.73
N ALA A 556 12.24 16.03 -11.34
CA ALA A 556 12.72 16.09 -9.97
C ALA A 556 11.63 16.55 -8.99
N SER A 557 10.83 17.55 -9.39
CA SER A 557 9.71 18.06 -8.58
C SER A 557 8.62 17.00 -8.43
N ALA A 558 8.24 16.31 -9.51
CA ALA A 558 7.27 15.22 -9.47
C ALA A 558 7.75 14.06 -8.58
N ALA A 559 9.04 13.71 -8.64
CA ALA A 559 9.63 12.69 -7.78
C ALA A 559 9.60 13.10 -6.29
N GLN A 560 9.84 14.37 -5.97
CA GLN A 560 9.69 14.89 -4.60
C GLN A 560 8.25 14.80 -4.11
N THR A 561 7.27 15.16 -4.94
CA THR A 561 5.85 15.04 -4.59
C THR A 561 5.45 13.59 -4.35
N ALA A 562 5.86 12.66 -5.22
CA ALA A 562 5.59 11.23 -5.06
C ALA A 562 6.23 10.66 -3.78
N ALA A 563 7.45 11.07 -3.45
CA ALA A 563 8.12 10.67 -2.21
C ALA A 563 7.37 11.18 -0.96
N ALA A 564 6.85 12.42 -0.99
CA ALA A 564 6.06 12.97 0.10
C ALA A 564 4.74 12.19 0.29
N GLN A 565 4.02 11.90 -0.80
CA GLN A 565 2.80 11.10 -0.77
C GLN A 565 3.04 9.69 -0.22
N ALA A 566 4.14 9.04 -0.62
CA ALA A 566 4.52 7.75 -0.09
C ALA A 566 4.83 7.82 1.42
N GLN A 567 5.48 8.89 1.87
CA GLN A 567 5.80 9.08 3.29
C GLN A 567 4.54 9.27 4.15
N ASP A 568 3.54 10.00 3.63
CA ASP A 568 2.27 10.18 4.32
C ASP A 568 1.42 8.90 4.34
N ALA A 569 1.45 8.11 3.26
CA ALA A 569 0.82 6.78 3.25
C ALA A 569 1.47 5.84 4.29
N VAL A 570 2.80 5.87 4.44
CA VAL A 570 3.50 5.09 5.46
C VAL A 570 3.10 5.52 6.88
N LYS A 571 2.97 6.83 7.14
CA LYS A 571 2.48 7.32 8.44
C LYS A 571 1.04 6.89 8.71
N ALA A 572 0.15 6.94 7.71
CA ALA A 572 -1.23 6.48 7.83
C ALA A 572 -1.29 4.97 8.14
N ASN A 573 -0.51 4.17 7.43
CA ASN A 573 -0.41 2.72 7.68
C ASN A 573 0.15 2.43 9.08
N ALA A 574 1.16 3.17 9.53
CA ALA A 574 1.71 3.03 10.88
C ALA A 574 0.65 3.32 11.96
N ALA A 575 -0.19 4.33 11.76
CA ALA A 575 -1.30 4.65 12.65
C ALA A 575 -2.36 3.51 12.66
N GLN A 576 -2.73 2.98 11.50
CA GLN A 576 -3.65 1.83 11.41
C GLN A 576 -3.10 0.58 12.10
N VAL A 577 -1.80 0.29 11.95
CA VAL A 577 -1.15 -0.84 12.64
C VAL A 577 -1.19 -0.65 14.15
N ALA A 578 -1.00 0.58 14.65
CA ALA A 578 -1.11 0.87 16.07
C ALA A 578 -2.54 0.65 16.59
N THR A 579 -3.57 1.08 15.84
CA THR A 579 -4.98 0.80 16.17
C THR A 579 -5.26 -0.70 16.17
N ASN A 580 -4.88 -1.42 15.11
CA ASN A 580 -5.09 -2.87 15.02
C ASN A 580 -4.41 -3.61 16.18
N LYS A 581 -3.21 -3.15 16.61
CA LYS A 581 -2.52 -3.71 17.77
C LYS A 581 -3.33 -3.53 19.06
N ALA A 582 -3.97 -2.38 19.26
CA ALA A 582 -4.83 -2.12 20.41
C ALA A 582 -6.13 -2.96 20.36
N ASP A 583 -6.72 -3.11 19.18
CA ASP A 583 -7.92 -3.94 18.99
C ASP A 583 -7.64 -5.41 19.27
N ILE A 584 -6.49 -5.93 18.80
CA ILE A 584 -6.05 -7.31 19.09
C ILE A 584 -5.88 -7.53 20.60
N ALA A 585 -5.26 -6.58 21.31
CA ALA A 585 -5.10 -6.68 22.78
C ALA A 585 -6.46 -6.68 23.50
N THR A 586 -7.41 -5.88 23.01
CA THR A 586 -8.78 -5.85 23.52
C THR A 586 -9.50 -7.18 23.29
N LEU A 587 -9.38 -7.75 22.09
CA LEU A 587 -9.96 -9.06 21.75
C LEU A 587 -9.34 -10.20 22.57
N GLN A 588 -8.03 -10.18 22.81
CA GLN A 588 -7.37 -11.16 23.68
C GLN A 588 -7.90 -11.10 25.11
N THR A 589 -8.14 -9.89 25.63
CA THR A 589 -8.72 -9.68 26.96
C THR A 589 -10.15 -10.22 27.03
N ALA A 590 -10.99 -9.89 26.04
CA ALA A 590 -12.37 -10.39 25.98
C ALA A 590 -12.41 -11.93 25.85
N SER A 591 -11.54 -12.51 25.02
CA SER A 591 -11.43 -13.96 24.87
C SER A 591 -11.06 -14.66 26.19
N SER A 592 -10.12 -14.08 26.94
CA SER A 592 -9.73 -14.59 28.26
C SER A 592 -10.89 -14.52 29.27
N GLN A 593 -11.67 -13.44 29.25
CA GLN A 593 -12.88 -13.30 30.07
C GLN A 593 -13.96 -14.30 29.69
N HIS A 594 -14.18 -14.52 28.39
CA HIS A 594 -15.11 -15.54 27.91
C HIS A 594 -14.68 -16.95 28.33
N ALA A 595 -13.39 -17.30 28.21
CA ALA A 595 -12.86 -18.58 28.67
C ALA A 595 -13.12 -18.79 30.18
N ALA A 596 -12.87 -17.76 31.00
CA ALA A 596 -13.18 -17.81 32.43
C ALA A 596 -14.70 -17.95 32.70
N GLY A 597 -15.53 -17.26 31.92
CA GLY A 597 -17.00 -17.37 31.99
C GLY A 597 -17.50 -18.76 31.63
N ILE A 598 -16.94 -19.37 30.58
CA ILE A 598 -17.24 -20.74 30.15
C ILE A 598 -16.85 -21.72 31.27
N ALA A 599 -15.64 -21.62 31.82
CA ALA A 599 -15.21 -22.48 32.92
C ALA A 599 -16.15 -22.40 34.14
N LYS A 600 -16.58 -21.19 34.51
CA LYS A 600 -17.56 -20.98 35.59
C LYS A 600 -18.92 -21.61 35.27
N ASN A 601 -19.39 -21.49 34.03
CA ASN A 601 -20.65 -22.11 33.61
C ASN A 601 -20.55 -23.63 33.59
N SER A 602 -19.44 -24.22 33.11
CA SER A 602 -19.20 -25.66 33.19
C SER A 602 -19.26 -26.17 34.63
N ALA A 603 -18.58 -25.51 35.57
CA ALA A 603 -18.64 -25.88 36.98
C ALA A 603 -20.06 -25.78 37.59
N ARG A 604 -20.86 -24.78 37.16
CA ARG A 604 -22.27 -24.65 37.56
C ARG A 604 -23.13 -25.76 36.98
N ILE A 605 -22.89 -26.15 35.72
CA ILE A 605 -23.60 -27.25 35.07
C ILE A 605 -23.30 -28.57 35.79
N ASP A 606 -22.03 -28.85 36.12
CA ASP A 606 -21.65 -30.05 36.87
C ASP A 606 -22.33 -30.11 38.25
N SER A 607 -22.43 -28.95 38.93
CA SER A 607 -23.14 -28.84 40.21
C SER A 607 -24.65 -29.07 40.04
N LEU A 608 -25.25 -28.50 39.00
CA LEU A 608 -26.66 -28.73 38.69
C LEU A 608 -26.93 -30.20 38.35
N ASP A 609 -26.08 -30.86 37.58
CA ASP A 609 -26.22 -32.27 37.25
C ASP A 609 -26.15 -33.15 38.50
N LYS A 610 -25.23 -32.86 39.43
CA LYS A 610 -25.17 -33.52 40.74
C LYS A 610 -26.44 -33.29 41.55
N ASN A 611 -26.92 -32.06 41.62
CA ASN A 611 -28.14 -31.72 42.36
C ASN A 611 -29.38 -32.39 41.75
N VAL A 612 -29.48 -32.45 40.42
CA VAL A 612 -30.57 -33.14 39.70
C VAL A 612 -30.49 -34.65 39.94
N ALA A 613 -29.29 -35.23 39.94
CA ALA A 613 -29.09 -36.65 40.26
C ALA A 613 -29.51 -36.95 41.72
N ASN A 614 -29.12 -36.09 42.66
CA ASN A 614 -29.50 -36.20 44.08
C ASN A 614 -31.01 -36.07 44.27
N LEU A 615 -31.63 -35.05 43.68
CA LEU A 615 -33.09 -34.85 43.75
C LEU A 615 -33.84 -36.06 43.16
N ARG A 616 -33.39 -36.59 42.02
CA ARG A 616 -33.96 -37.81 41.43
C ARG A 616 -33.82 -39.02 42.36
N LYS A 617 -32.69 -39.15 43.06
CA LYS A 617 -32.45 -40.21 44.04
C LYS A 617 -33.34 -40.07 45.26
N GLU A 618 -33.38 -38.90 45.89
CA GLU A 618 -34.24 -38.59 47.03
C GLU A 618 -35.72 -38.81 46.70
N THR A 619 -36.16 -38.39 45.51
CA THR A 619 -37.55 -38.60 45.06
C THR A 619 -37.88 -40.09 44.94
N ARG A 620 -36.98 -40.90 44.34
CA ARG A 620 -37.20 -42.35 44.21
C ARG A 620 -37.23 -43.04 45.56
N GLN A 621 -36.31 -42.67 46.46
CA GLN A 621 -36.27 -43.18 47.82
C GLN A 621 -37.52 -42.80 48.60
N GLY A 622 -37.98 -41.55 48.50
CA GLY A 622 -39.21 -41.08 49.14
C GLY A 622 -40.46 -41.83 48.67
N LEU A 623 -40.57 -42.07 47.36
CA LEU A 623 -41.67 -42.87 46.79
C LEU A 623 -41.60 -44.35 47.20
N ALA A 624 -40.41 -44.95 47.23
CA ALA A 624 -40.23 -46.32 47.73
C ALA A 624 -40.60 -46.42 49.23
N ALA A 625 -40.21 -45.43 50.04
CA ALA A 625 -40.55 -45.37 51.45
C ALA A 625 -42.06 -45.16 51.67
N GLN A 626 -42.71 -44.32 50.85
CA GLN A 626 -44.17 -44.17 50.88
C GLN A 626 -44.90 -45.47 50.49
N ALA A 627 -44.41 -46.21 49.49
CA ALA A 627 -44.94 -47.52 49.14
C ALA A 627 -44.77 -48.54 50.27
N ALA A 628 -43.66 -48.47 51.02
CA ALA A 628 -43.46 -49.31 52.21
C ALA A 628 -44.43 -48.92 53.34
N LEU A 629 -44.60 -47.62 53.61
CA LEU A 629 -45.52 -47.11 54.65
C LEU A 629 -46.99 -47.41 54.35
N SER A 630 -47.39 -47.41 53.08
CA SER A 630 -48.76 -47.76 52.69
C SER A 630 -49.04 -49.26 52.85
N GLY A 631 -48.02 -50.10 52.72
CA GLY A 631 -48.09 -51.54 53.00
C GLY A 631 -48.24 -51.90 54.49
N LEU A 632 -48.08 -50.93 55.41
CA LEU A 632 -48.27 -51.16 56.83
C LEU A 632 -49.75 -51.39 57.16
N PHE A 633 -50.00 -52.57 57.70
CA PHE A 633 -51.32 -53.11 58.00
C PHE A 633 -51.95 -52.44 59.25
N GLN A 634 -53.28 -52.38 59.32
CA GLN A 634 -54.02 -51.75 60.43
C GLN A 634 -54.56 -52.81 61.42
N PRO A 635 -54.43 -52.67 62.75
CA PRO A 635 -54.89 -53.68 63.70
C PRO A 635 -56.39 -54.05 63.55
N TYR A 636 -56.69 -55.34 63.41
CA TYR A 636 -58.06 -55.87 63.37
C TYR A 636 -58.70 -56.00 64.77
N SER A 637 -57.91 -56.27 65.81
CA SER A 637 -58.44 -56.57 67.15
C SER A 637 -58.52 -55.33 68.03
N VAL A 638 -59.69 -55.09 68.64
CA VAL A 638 -59.91 -54.01 69.62
C VAL A 638 -59.08 -54.24 70.88
N GLY A 639 -58.47 -53.18 71.40
CA GLY A 639 -57.75 -53.18 72.67
C GLY A 639 -56.35 -53.81 72.63
N LYS A 640 -55.82 -54.13 71.45
CA LYS A 640 -54.50 -54.75 71.27
C LYS A 640 -53.58 -53.89 70.42
N PHE A 641 -52.29 -53.90 70.78
CA PHE A 641 -51.21 -53.27 70.03
C PHE A 641 -50.75 -54.19 68.88
N ASN A 642 -50.44 -53.61 67.73
CA ASN A 642 -49.94 -54.33 66.57
C ASN A 642 -48.66 -53.68 66.04
N VAL A 643 -47.66 -54.51 65.72
CA VAL A 643 -46.43 -54.10 65.06
C VAL A 643 -46.43 -54.68 63.66
N THR A 644 -46.11 -53.84 62.67
CA THR A 644 -46.08 -54.21 61.25
C THR A 644 -44.74 -53.79 60.64
N ALA A 645 -44.29 -54.57 59.66
CA ALA A 645 -43.15 -54.23 58.84
C ALA A 645 -43.51 -54.49 57.38
N ALA A 646 -43.04 -53.64 56.48
CA ALA A 646 -43.32 -53.72 55.06
C ALA A 646 -42.11 -53.29 54.24
N LEU A 647 -42.02 -53.80 53.02
CA LEU A 647 -41.02 -53.42 52.02
C LEU A 647 -41.70 -52.70 50.87
N GLY A 648 -41.09 -51.62 50.40
CA GLY A 648 -41.58 -50.83 49.27
C GLY A 648 -40.47 -50.59 48.27
N GLY A 649 -40.84 -50.38 47.01
CA GLY A 649 -39.89 -50.14 45.93
C GLY A 649 -40.44 -49.18 44.90
N PHE A 650 -39.56 -48.36 44.32
CA PHE A 650 -39.88 -47.49 43.20
C PHE A 650 -38.67 -47.38 42.26
N LYS A 651 -38.85 -47.84 41.01
CA LYS A 651 -37.76 -48.03 40.03
C LYS A 651 -36.62 -48.87 40.64
N SER A 652 -35.41 -48.30 40.72
CA SER A 652 -34.19 -48.98 41.18
C SER A 652 -33.95 -48.88 42.69
N ASP A 653 -34.80 -48.17 43.44
CA ASP A 653 -34.61 -47.95 44.88
C ASP A 653 -35.68 -48.67 45.70
N THR A 654 -35.27 -49.14 46.87
CA THR A 654 -36.10 -49.87 47.83
C THR A 654 -36.05 -49.23 49.21
N ALA A 655 -37.08 -49.48 50.02
CA ALA A 655 -37.20 -48.97 51.37
C ALA A 655 -37.87 -49.99 52.29
N VAL A 656 -37.53 -49.91 53.58
CA VAL A 656 -38.13 -50.71 54.64
C VAL A 656 -38.94 -49.79 55.55
N ALA A 657 -40.17 -50.18 55.85
CA ALA A 657 -41.03 -49.52 56.79
C ALA A 657 -41.31 -50.41 58.01
N VAL A 658 -41.37 -49.80 59.18
CA VAL A 658 -41.85 -50.41 60.43
C VAL A 658 -42.88 -49.49 61.05
N GLY A 659 -43.96 -50.04 61.60
CA GLY A 659 -45.02 -49.25 62.19
C GLY A 659 -45.74 -49.97 63.31
N ALA A 660 -46.48 -49.17 64.06
CA ALA A 660 -47.28 -49.59 65.19
C ALA A 660 -48.70 -49.04 65.05
N GLY A 661 -49.68 -49.83 65.45
CA GLY A 661 -51.09 -49.43 65.45
C GLY A 661 -51.81 -49.89 66.70
N TYR A 662 -52.85 -49.13 67.06
CA TYR A 662 -53.77 -49.46 68.14
C TYR A 662 -55.22 -49.16 67.74
N ARG A 663 -56.10 -50.14 67.92
CA ARG A 663 -57.55 -49.98 67.69
C ARG A 663 -58.25 -49.80 69.02
N PHE A 664 -58.74 -48.58 69.26
CA PHE A 664 -59.35 -48.19 70.52
C PHE A 664 -60.73 -48.84 70.69
N ASN A 665 -61.51 -48.90 69.61
CA ASN A 665 -62.82 -49.56 69.55
C ASN A 665 -63.14 -49.99 68.11
N GLU A 666 -64.33 -50.54 67.87
CA GLU A 666 -64.76 -50.98 66.54
C GLU A 666 -64.87 -49.83 65.53
N ASN A 667 -64.99 -48.57 65.96
CA ASN A 667 -65.14 -47.43 65.07
C ASN A 667 -63.87 -46.57 64.96
N PHE A 668 -62.84 -46.76 65.77
CA PHE A 668 -61.69 -45.84 65.85
C PHE A 668 -60.34 -46.56 66.03
N ALA A 669 -59.40 -46.27 65.13
CA ALA A 669 -58.03 -46.80 65.18
C ALA A 669 -56.99 -45.73 64.84
N ALA A 670 -55.80 -45.84 65.43
CA ALA A 670 -54.64 -45.03 65.09
C ALA A 670 -53.47 -45.92 64.64
N LYS A 671 -52.66 -45.40 63.72
CA LYS A 671 -51.38 -46.00 63.33
C LYS A 671 -50.30 -44.95 63.12
N ALA A 672 -49.06 -45.34 63.36
CA ALA A 672 -47.88 -44.57 63.03
C ALA A 672 -46.81 -45.50 62.41
N GLY A 673 -46.06 -44.99 61.44
CA GLY A 673 -45.03 -45.74 60.74
C GLY A 673 -43.81 -44.89 60.43
N LEU A 674 -42.65 -45.54 60.34
CA LEU A 674 -41.36 -44.98 59.96
C LEU A 674 -40.80 -45.82 58.83
N ALA A 675 -40.24 -45.18 57.80
CA ALA A 675 -39.59 -45.86 56.69
C ALA A 675 -38.27 -45.22 56.31
N VAL A 676 -37.32 -46.07 55.93
CA VAL A 676 -35.96 -45.69 55.54
C VAL A 676 -35.59 -46.36 54.22
N GLY A 677 -34.96 -45.60 53.32
CA GLY A 677 -34.40 -46.15 52.09
C GLY A 677 -33.22 -47.10 52.38
N THR A 678 -33.07 -48.16 51.58
CA THR A 678 -31.98 -49.14 51.75
C THR A 678 -30.68 -48.74 51.03
N SER A 679 -30.75 -47.77 50.11
CA SER A 679 -29.59 -47.24 49.40
C SER A 679 -28.85 -46.19 50.27
N SER A 680 -27.53 -46.05 50.09
CA SER A 680 -26.70 -45.11 50.87
C SER A 680 -27.20 -43.67 50.79
N GLY A 681 -27.26 -42.98 51.94
CA GLY A 681 -27.78 -41.61 52.04
C GLY A 681 -29.30 -41.49 52.04
N GLY A 682 -30.04 -42.56 52.36
CA GLY A 682 -31.50 -42.56 52.42
C GLY A 682 -32.08 -41.64 53.49
N SER A 683 -33.08 -40.84 53.12
CA SER A 683 -33.87 -40.03 54.05
C SER A 683 -34.94 -40.89 54.74
N ALA A 684 -35.23 -40.56 56.00
CA ALA A 684 -36.31 -41.19 56.75
C ALA A 684 -37.62 -40.47 56.48
N SER A 685 -38.70 -41.23 56.32
CA SER A 685 -40.07 -40.73 56.20
C SER A 685 -40.94 -41.32 57.29
N TYR A 686 -42.01 -40.62 57.65
CA TYR A 686 -42.93 -41.05 58.69
C TYR A 686 -44.38 -40.79 58.28
N ASN A 687 -45.31 -41.60 58.78
CA ASN A 687 -46.74 -41.33 58.68
C ASN A 687 -47.44 -41.52 60.02
N VAL A 688 -48.52 -40.77 60.21
CA VAL A 688 -49.48 -40.96 61.31
C VAL A 688 -50.86 -40.88 60.71
N GLY A 689 -51.72 -41.84 61.02
CA GLY A 689 -53.08 -41.92 60.47
C GLY A 689 -54.10 -42.33 61.52
N LEU A 690 -55.28 -41.75 61.43
CA LEU A 690 -56.46 -42.11 62.22
C LEU A 690 -57.52 -42.65 61.27
N ASN A 691 -58.24 -43.69 61.69
CA ASN A 691 -59.30 -44.30 60.91
C ASN A 691 -60.58 -44.25 61.75
N TYR A 692 -61.67 -43.83 61.13
CA TYR A 692 -63.00 -43.85 61.71
C TYR A 692 -63.95 -44.64 60.81
N GLU A 693 -64.66 -45.61 61.37
CA GLU A 693 -65.64 -46.46 60.67
C GLU A 693 -67.05 -45.95 61.01
N TRP A 694 -67.81 -45.56 59.99
CA TRP A 694 -69.18 -45.03 60.10
C TRP A 694 -70.21 -46.10 59.71
#